data_AF-A0A8D1WFH9-F1
#
_entry.id   AF-A0A8D1WFH9-F1
#
_cell.length_a   1.000
_cell.length_b   1.000
_cell.length_c   1.000
_cell.angle_alpha   90.00
_cell.angle_beta   90.00
_cell.angle_gamma   90.00
#
_symmetry.space_group_name_H-M   'P 1'
#
loop_
_entity.id
_entity.type
_entity.pdbx_description
1 polymer ?
#
loop_
_entity_poly.entity_id
_entity_poly.type
_entity_poly.pdbx_seq_one_letter_code
_entity_poly.pdbx_strand_id
1 'polypeptide(L)'
;PLQSGKLDAFLVLEQLRCNGVLEGIRICRQGFPNRIVFQEFRQRYEILAANAIPKGFMDGKQACILMIKALELDPNLYRIGQSKIFFRTGVLAHLEEERDLKITDVIMAFQAMCRGYLARKAFAKRQQQLTAMKVIQRNCAAYLKLRNWQWWRLFTKVKPLLQVTRQEEEMQAKEDELQKTKERQQKAENELKELEQKHSQLAEEKNLLQEQLQAETELYAEAEEMRVRLAAKKQELEEILHEMEARLEEEEDRSQQLQAERKKMAQQMLDLEEQLEEEEAARQKLQLEKVTAEAKIKKLEDDILVMDDQNNKLTKERKLLEERISDLTTNLAEEEEKAKNLTKLKNKHESMISELEVRLKKEEKSRQELEKLKRKLEGEASDFHEQIADLQAQIAELKMQLAKKEEELQAALSRLDDEIAQKNNALKKIRELEGHISDLQEDLDSERAARNKAEKQKRDLGEELEALKTELEDTLDSTATQQELRAKREQEVTMLKKALDEETRSHEAQVQEMRQKHTQAVEELTEQLEQFKRAKANLDKNKQTLEKENADLAGELRVLSQAKQEVEHKKKKLEVQLQELQSKCSDGERARAELNDKVHKLQNEVESVTGMLNEAEGKAIKLAKDVASLGSQLQDTQELLQEETRQKLNVSTKLRQLEDERNSLQDQLDEEMEAKQNLERHISTLNIQLSDSKKKLQDFASTVESLEEGKKKFQKEIEALTQQYEEKAAAYDKLEKTKNRLQQELDDLVVDLDNQRQLVSNLEKKQKKFDQVRAGGPSARLPDTGCGGWVREASASSPCSAGHFR
;
A
#
# COMPACT_ATOMS: atom_id res chain seq x y z
N PRO A 1 8.46 -11.95 38.24
CA PRO A 1 9.30 -11.19 39.19
C PRO A 1 10.80 -11.52 38.98
N LEU A 2 11.54 -10.63 38.32
CA LEU A 2 13.00 -10.75 38.18
C LEU A 2 13.64 -10.48 39.54
N GLN A 3 14.32 -11.49 40.11
CA GLN A 3 15.14 -11.33 41.31
C GLN A 3 16.38 -10.51 40.96
N SER A 4 16.56 -9.36 41.62
CA SER A 4 17.80 -8.57 41.52
C SER A 4 19.01 -9.43 41.88
N GLY A 5 20.08 -9.35 41.09
CA GLY A 5 21.32 -10.12 41.28
C GLY A 5 21.32 -11.55 40.71
N LYS A 6 20.18 -12.05 40.19
CA LYS A 6 20.14 -13.35 39.49
C LYS A 6 20.14 -13.12 37.97
N LEU A 7 21.23 -13.51 37.32
CA LEU A 7 21.39 -13.42 35.86
C LEU A 7 21.48 -14.82 35.26
N ASP A 8 20.54 -15.16 34.38
CA ASP A 8 20.57 -16.40 33.62
C ASP A 8 21.47 -16.23 32.40
N ALA A 9 22.59 -16.96 32.38
CA ALA A 9 23.60 -16.84 31.35
C ALA A 9 23.09 -17.24 29.96
N PHE A 10 22.26 -18.29 29.84
CA PHE A 10 21.80 -18.76 28.53
C PHE A 10 20.74 -17.83 27.95
N LEU A 11 19.82 -17.35 28.79
CA LEU A 11 18.82 -16.36 28.38
C LEU A 11 19.48 -15.06 27.92
N VAL A 12 20.49 -14.57 28.65
CA VAL A 12 21.22 -13.36 28.27
C VAL A 12 22.03 -13.59 26.98
N LEU A 13 22.67 -14.74 26.82
CA LEU A 13 23.39 -15.08 25.59
C LEU A 13 22.46 -15.08 24.37
N GLU A 14 21.28 -15.67 24.48
CA GLU A 14 20.28 -15.69 23.41
C GLU A 14 19.73 -14.29 23.12
N GLN A 15 19.41 -13.51 24.16
CA GLN A 15 18.98 -12.12 24.00
C GLN A 15 20.04 -11.26 23.31
N LEU A 16 21.32 -11.38 23.70
CA LEU A 16 22.41 -10.61 23.07
C LEU A 16 22.67 -11.03 21.62
N ARG A 17 22.44 -12.32 21.27
CA ARG A 17 22.53 -12.83 19.90
C ARG A 17 21.35 -12.36 19.04
N CYS A 18 20.11 -12.56 19.49
CA CYS A 18 18.91 -12.20 18.73
C CYS A 18 18.77 -10.70 18.54
N ASN A 19 19.19 -9.89 19.53
CA ASN A 19 19.21 -8.43 19.39
C ASN A 19 20.40 -7.92 18.56
N GLY A 20 21.27 -8.80 18.05
CA GLY A 20 22.42 -8.42 17.24
C GLY A 20 23.42 -7.53 17.97
N VAL A 21 23.49 -7.60 19.30
CA VAL A 21 24.31 -6.68 20.12
C VAL A 21 25.79 -6.80 19.77
N LEU A 22 26.27 -8.02 19.48
CA LEU A 22 27.64 -8.25 19.07
C LEU A 22 27.95 -7.59 17.71
N GLU A 23 27.01 -7.63 16.77
CA GLU A 23 27.14 -6.94 15.48
C GLU A 23 27.09 -5.42 15.66
N GLY A 24 26.17 -4.92 16.49
CA GLY A 24 26.08 -3.50 16.84
C GLY A 24 27.36 -2.97 17.49
N ILE A 25 27.96 -3.73 18.41
CA ILE A 25 29.27 -3.40 19.00
C ILE A 25 30.37 -3.45 17.93
N ARG A 26 30.36 -4.44 17.03
CA ARG A 26 31.36 -4.55 15.94
C ARG A 26 31.29 -3.32 15.03
N ILE A 27 30.09 -2.93 14.59
CA ILE A 27 29.86 -1.73 13.77
C ILE A 27 30.30 -0.46 14.50
N CYS A 28 29.98 -0.32 15.79
CA CYS A 28 30.41 0.84 16.57
C CYS A 28 31.94 0.89 16.77
N ARG A 29 32.63 -0.26 16.83
CA ARG A 29 34.09 -0.35 16.96
C ARG A 29 34.83 -0.15 15.64
N GLN A 30 34.31 -0.71 14.55
CA GLN A 30 34.91 -0.58 13.21
C GLN A 30 34.53 0.75 12.54
N GLY A 31 33.33 1.24 12.83
CA GLY A 31 32.76 2.46 12.27
C GLY A 31 33.09 3.74 13.04
N PHE A 32 32.38 4.81 12.67
CA PHE A 32 32.59 6.17 13.16
C PHE A 32 31.24 6.72 13.67
N PRO A 33 30.87 6.43 14.93
CA PRO A 33 29.53 6.72 15.46
C PRO A 33 29.27 8.22 15.63
N ASN A 34 30.32 9.03 15.83
CA ASN A 34 30.18 10.46 16.03
C ASN A 34 30.20 11.19 14.69
N ARG A 35 29.25 12.11 14.45
CA ARG A 35 29.11 12.84 13.19
C ARG A 35 28.94 14.33 13.46
N ILE A 36 29.78 15.17 12.86
CA ILE A 36 29.74 16.61 13.06
C ILE A 36 29.85 17.34 11.72
N VAL A 37 29.07 18.40 11.52
CA VAL A 37 29.12 19.21 10.29
C VAL A 37 30.40 20.04 10.28
N PHE A 38 30.96 20.31 9.10
CA PHE A 38 32.21 21.07 8.97
C PHE A 38 32.16 22.43 9.66
N GLN A 39 31.07 23.19 9.48
CA GLN A 39 30.92 24.49 10.09
C GLN A 39 30.94 24.42 11.62
N GLU A 40 30.24 23.44 12.20
CA GLU A 40 30.18 23.23 13.65
C GLU A 40 31.55 22.80 14.19
N PHE A 41 32.22 21.84 13.54
CA PHE A 41 33.55 21.40 13.93
C PHE A 41 34.56 22.54 13.90
N ARG A 42 34.54 23.34 12.84
CA ARG A 42 35.39 24.52 12.71
C ARG A 42 35.10 25.52 13.83
N GLN A 43 33.86 25.96 13.96
CA GLN A 43 33.48 26.96 14.95
C GLN A 43 33.82 26.52 16.39
N ARG A 44 33.69 25.22 16.68
CA ARG A 44 33.93 24.67 18.00
C ARG A 44 35.42 24.50 18.31
N TYR A 45 36.21 23.97 17.38
CA TYR A 45 37.60 23.56 17.65
C TYR A 45 38.68 24.43 17.00
N GLU A 46 38.33 25.50 16.27
CA GLU A 46 39.33 26.40 15.63
C GLU A 46 40.28 27.05 16.64
N ILE A 47 39.84 27.22 17.89
CA ILE A 47 40.69 27.70 18.99
C ILE A 47 41.90 26.78 19.28
N LEU A 48 41.78 25.48 19.02
CA LEU A 48 42.84 24.51 19.22
C LEU A 48 43.89 24.56 18.11
N ALA A 49 43.48 24.97 16.91
CA ALA A 49 44.32 25.04 15.72
C ALA A 49 44.51 26.49 15.28
N ALA A 50 44.80 27.38 16.24
CA ALA A 50 45.04 28.79 15.95
C ALA A 50 46.16 28.93 14.91
N ASN A 51 45.88 29.67 13.84
CA ASN A 51 46.76 29.88 12.66
C ASN A 51 46.78 28.76 11.61
N ALA A 52 46.04 27.66 11.78
CA ALA A 52 45.95 26.62 10.75
C ALA A 52 45.14 27.07 9.52
N ILE A 53 44.19 27.98 9.71
CA ILE A 53 43.33 28.50 8.65
C ILE A 53 43.79 29.92 8.26
N PRO A 54 44.12 30.17 6.97
CA PRO A 54 44.40 31.50 6.46
C PRO A 54 43.24 32.48 6.68
N LYS A 55 43.57 33.76 6.89
CA LYS A 55 42.55 34.82 7.01
C LYS A 55 41.82 34.98 5.68
N GLY A 56 40.51 34.74 5.67
CA GLY A 56 39.67 34.87 4.47
C GLY A 56 38.54 33.83 4.45
N PHE A 57 37.69 33.91 3.42
CA PHE A 57 36.69 32.87 3.17
C PHE A 57 37.39 31.59 2.70
N MET A 58 36.98 30.45 3.25
CA MET A 58 37.47 29.13 2.86
C MET A 58 36.32 28.14 2.95
N ASP A 59 36.30 27.20 2.01
CA ASP A 59 35.38 26.06 2.05
C ASP A 59 35.46 25.30 3.39
N GLY A 60 34.29 24.94 3.94
CA GLY A 60 34.20 24.33 5.26
C GLY A 60 34.93 22.99 5.35
N LYS A 61 34.83 22.16 4.30
CA LYS A 61 35.52 20.85 4.24
C LYS A 61 37.03 21.06 4.23
N GLN A 62 37.53 21.95 3.38
CA GLN A 62 38.96 22.23 3.29
C GLN A 62 39.52 22.85 4.58
N ALA A 63 38.77 23.77 5.21
CA ALA A 63 39.16 24.37 6.49
C ALA A 63 39.28 23.30 7.58
N CYS A 64 38.31 22.39 7.68
CA CYS A 64 38.38 21.29 8.65
C CYS A 64 39.53 20.32 8.39
N ILE A 65 39.87 20.03 7.12
CA ILE A 65 41.03 19.19 6.78
C ILE A 65 42.33 19.84 7.29
N LEU A 66 42.49 21.15 7.08
CA LEU A 66 43.66 21.89 7.58
C LEU A 66 43.71 21.89 9.11
N MET A 67 42.57 22.10 9.77
CA MET A 67 42.49 22.01 11.24
C MET A 67 42.86 20.62 11.75
N ILE A 68 42.31 19.56 11.18
CA ILE A 68 42.60 18.19 11.57
C ILE A 68 44.08 17.87 11.39
N LYS A 69 44.68 18.36 10.30
CA LYS A 69 46.13 18.22 10.07
C LYS A 69 46.95 18.98 11.13
N ALA A 70 46.54 20.18 11.52
CA ALA A 70 47.20 20.96 12.56
C ALA A 70 47.01 20.37 13.97
N LEU A 71 45.90 19.66 14.20
CA LEU A 71 45.64 18.89 15.43
C LEU A 71 46.35 17.53 15.45
N GLU A 72 47.04 17.17 14.36
CA GLU A 72 47.80 15.91 14.23
C GLU A 72 46.98 14.65 14.54
N LEU A 73 45.68 14.65 14.23
CA LEU A 73 44.82 13.49 14.47
C LEU A 73 45.19 12.34 13.52
N ASP A 74 45.28 11.13 14.06
CA ASP A 74 45.53 9.92 13.25
C ASP A 74 44.39 9.72 12.23
N PRO A 75 44.69 9.55 10.92
CA PRO A 75 43.70 9.29 9.89
C PRO A 75 42.76 8.10 10.17
N ASN A 76 43.13 7.15 11.03
CA ASN A 76 42.25 6.05 11.43
C ASN A 76 41.13 6.46 12.39
N LEU A 77 41.28 7.60 13.08
CA LEU A 77 40.33 8.09 14.07
C LEU A 77 39.18 8.91 13.47
N TYR A 78 39.29 9.31 12.20
CA TYR A 78 38.25 10.08 11.52
C TYR A 78 38.04 9.67 10.05
N ARG A 79 36.90 10.04 9.48
CA ARG A 79 36.63 10.00 8.03
C ARG A 79 35.99 11.32 7.60
N ILE A 80 36.49 11.89 6.52
CA ILE A 80 35.94 13.12 5.93
C ILE A 80 34.87 12.73 4.92
N GLY A 81 33.61 13.10 5.19
CA GLY A 81 32.49 12.91 4.27
C GLY A 81 32.31 14.09 3.32
N GLN A 82 31.12 14.20 2.72
CA GLN A 82 30.79 15.32 1.82
C GLN A 82 30.27 16.57 2.53
N SER A 83 29.57 16.41 3.66
CA SER A 83 29.03 17.52 4.46
C SER A 83 29.41 17.44 5.94
N LYS A 84 29.97 16.29 6.37
CA LYS A 84 30.23 15.97 7.78
C LYS A 84 31.57 15.24 7.94
N ILE A 85 32.15 15.36 9.11
CA ILE A 85 33.27 14.56 9.60
C ILE A 85 32.72 13.49 10.52
N PHE A 86 33.24 12.28 10.37
CA PHE A 86 32.89 11.14 11.18
C PHE A 86 34.07 10.81 12.08
N PHE A 87 33.85 10.65 13.38
CA PHE A 87 34.88 10.35 14.37
C PHE A 87 34.62 9.02 15.05
N ARG A 88 35.70 8.33 15.44
CA ARG A 88 35.61 7.20 16.36
C ARG A 88 35.20 7.65 17.76
N THR A 89 34.74 6.71 18.56
CA THR A 89 34.39 6.94 19.97
C THR A 89 35.60 7.49 20.74
N GLY A 90 35.38 8.47 21.62
CA GLY A 90 36.40 9.08 22.47
C GLY A 90 37.16 10.27 21.84
N VAL A 91 37.22 10.38 20.51
CA VAL A 91 38.00 11.46 19.86
C VAL A 91 37.42 12.85 20.16
N LEU A 92 36.09 13.02 20.05
CA LEU A 92 35.46 14.32 20.34
C LEU A 92 35.56 14.68 21.82
N ALA A 93 35.47 13.70 22.73
CA ALA A 93 35.62 13.95 24.17
C ALA A 93 37.01 14.51 24.47
N HIS A 94 38.06 13.93 23.88
CA HIS A 94 39.42 14.43 24.03
C HIS A 94 39.60 15.84 23.44
N LEU A 95 39.01 16.13 22.28
CA LEU A 95 39.03 17.47 21.70
C LEU A 95 38.27 18.51 22.56
N GLU A 96 37.18 18.12 23.22
CA GLU A 96 36.49 19.00 24.18
C GLU A 96 37.36 19.30 25.41
N GLU A 97 38.04 18.30 25.98
CA GLU A 97 38.93 18.50 27.13
C GLU A 97 40.07 19.47 26.82
N GLU A 98 40.76 19.30 25.68
CA GLU A 98 41.82 20.23 25.26
C GLU A 98 41.26 21.64 24.99
N ARG A 99 40.03 21.74 24.46
CA ARG A 99 39.35 23.01 24.22
C ARG A 99 39.04 23.72 25.52
N ASP A 100 38.50 23.02 26.51
CA ASP A 100 38.13 23.58 27.80
C ASP A 100 39.37 24.12 28.54
N LEU A 101 40.49 23.41 28.46
CA LEU A 101 41.77 23.88 29.00
C LEU A 101 42.20 25.21 28.34
N LYS A 102 42.09 25.33 27.01
CA LYS A 102 42.43 26.58 26.30
C LYS A 102 41.48 27.73 26.59
N ILE A 103 40.19 27.45 26.74
CA ILE A 103 39.17 28.47 26.97
C ILE A 103 39.23 29.00 28.41
N THR A 104 39.67 28.19 29.38
CA THR A 104 39.71 28.55 30.80
C THR A 104 40.44 29.88 31.06
N ASP A 105 41.61 30.09 30.45
CA ASP A 105 42.37 31.34 30.61
C ASP A 105 41.61 32.57 30.06
N VAL A 106 40.95 32.41 28.92
CA VAL A 106 40.14 33.45 28.30
C VAL A 106 38.90 33.75 29.14
N ILE A 107 38.25 32.72 29.70
CA ILE A 107 37.11 32.87 30.61
C ILE A 107 37.55 33.63 31.86
N MET A 108 38.66 33.28 32.49
CA MET A 108 39.15 33.96 33.68
C MET A 108 39.41 35.45 33.41
N ALA A 109 40.06 35.77 32.29
CA ALA A 109 40.32 37.16 31.89
C ALA A 109 39.02 37.92 31.60
N PHE A 110 38.08 37.32 30.86
CA PHE A 110 36.78 37.91 30.58
C PHE A 110 35.97 38.15 31.85
N GLN A 111 35.90 37.17 32.74
CA GLN A 111 35.22 37.29 34.03
C GLN A 111 35.83 38.41 34.88
N ALA A 112 37.16 38.52 34.94
CA ALA A 112 37.83 39.61 35.65
C ALA A 112 37.47 40.99 35.06
N MET A 113 37.44 41.11 33.72
CA MET A 113 37.01 42.35 33.05
C MET A 113 35.54 42.68 33.32
N CYS A 114 34.65 41.68 33.25
CA CYS A 114 33.23 41.84 33.53
C CYS A 114 32.98 42.26 34.98
N ARG A 115 33.60 41.58 35.95
CA ARG A 115 33.53 41.96 37.37
C ARG A 115 34.05 43.38 37.58
N GLY A 116 35.18 43.75 36.96
CA GLY A 116 35.72 45.10 37.01
C GLY A 116 34.79 46.16 36.38
N TYR A 117 34.18 45.86 35.23
CA TYR A 117 33.23 46.75 34.55
C TYR A 117 31.97 46.95 35.39
N LEU A 118 31.38 45.87 35.89
CA LEU A 118 30.20 45.91 36.77
C LEU A 118 30.51 46.68 38.05
N ALA A 119 31.66 46.44 38.69
CA ALA A 119 32.08 47.15 39.88
C ALA A 119 32.22 48.67 39.62
N ARG A 120 32.85 49.07 38.51
CA ARG A 120 32.96 50.50 38.15
C ARG A 120 31.61 51.13 37.84
N LYS A 121 30.72 50.43 37.13
CA LYS A 121 29.36 50.90 36.84
C LYS A 121 28.53 51.05 38.12
N ALA A 122 28.60 50.08 39.02
CA ALA A 122 27.95 50.11 40.32
C ALA A 122 28.52 51.24 41.20
N PHE A 123 29.84 51.43 41.20
CA PHE A 123 30.50 52.52 41.90
C PHE A 123 30.08 53.89 41.37
N ALA A 124 30.06 54.08 40.05
CA ALA A 124 29.58 55.30 39.43
C ALA A 124 28.10 55.58 39.78
N LYS A 125 27.25 54.55 39.74
CA LYS A 125 25.85 54.64 40.17
C LYS A 125 25.74 55.03 41.65
N ARG A 126 26.56 54.45 42.53
CA ARG A 126 26.59 54.78 43.97
C ARG A 126 27.09 56.20 44.21
N GLN A 127 28.07 56.66 43.44
CA GLN A 127 28.58 58.04 43.50
C GLN A 127 27.53 59.05 43.04
N GLN A 128 26.80 58.74 41.95
CA GLN A 128 25.67 59.54 41.49
C GLN A 128 24.56 59.56 42.53
N GLN A 129 24.21 58.42 43.11
CA GLN A 129 23.24 58.31 44.22
C GLN A 129 23.68 59.14 45.43
N LEU A 130 24.96 59.11 45.82
CA LEU A 130 25.49 59.92 46.91
C LEU A 130 25.34 61.43 46.62
N THR A 131 25.61 61.82 45.37
CA THR A 131 25.46 63.22 44.94
C THR A 131 23.99 63.65 44.94
N ALA A 132 23.10 62.82 44.38
CA ALA A 132 21.66 63.05 44.42
C ALA A 132 21.14 63.08 45.87
N MET A 133 21.60 62.17 46.73
CA MET A 133 21.27 62.13 48.15
C MET A 133 21.67 63.43 48.85
N LYS A 134 22.87 63.98 48.59
CA LYS A 134 23.28 65.28 49.15
C LYS A 134 22.36 66.42 48.68
N VAL A 135 21.96 66.42 47.41
CA VAL A 135 21.02 67.42 46.87
C VAL A 135 19.64 67.27 47.51
N ILE A 136 19.12 66.05 47.62
CA ILE A 136 17.85 65.75 48.29
C ILE A 136 17.92 66.17 49.76
N GLN A 137 18.97 65.79 50.48
CA GLN A 137 19.18 66.15 51.88
C GLN A 137 19.18 67.67 52.08
N ARG A 138 19.89 68.41 51.21
CA ARG A 138 19.89 69.88 51.24
C ARG A 138 18.50 70.45 50.96
N ASN A 139 17.79 69.93 49.95
CA ASN A 139 16.43 70.38 49.62
C ASN A 139 15.44 70.08 50.75
N CYS A 140 15.47 68.88 51.33
CA CYS A 140 14.64 68.50 52.46
C CYS A 140 14.95 69.38 53.69
N ALA A 141 16.22 69.67 53.97
CA ALA A 141 16.59 70.59 55.05
C ALA A 141 16.06 72.01 54.80
N ALA A 142 16.17 72.52 53.57
CA ALA A 142 15.58 73.80 53.18
C ALA A 142 14.05 73.79 53.31
N TYR A 143 13.38 72.73 52.86
CA TYR A 143 11.94 72.56 53.01
C TYR A 143 11.52 72.51 54.48
N LEU A 144 12.23 71.77 55.34
CA LEU A 144 11.95 71.73 56.79
C LEU A 144 12.03 73.13 57.43
N LYS A 145 12.95 73.98 56.94
CA LYS A 145 13.06 75.38 57.35
C LYS A 145 11.91 76.25 56.81
N LEU A 146 11.49 76.04 55.56
CA LEU A 146 10.52 76.89 54.86
C LEU A 146 9.06 76.47 55.06
N ARG A 147 8.77 75.19 55.36
CA ARG A 147 7.40 74.65 55.40
C ARG A 147 6.49 75.34 56.41
N ASN A 148 7.06 75.83 57.51
CA ASN A 148 6.34 76.53 58.57
C ASN A 148 6.33 78.06 58.39
N TRP A 149 6.99 78.58 57.34
CA TRP A 149 7.06 80.00 57.06
C TRP A 149 5.74 80.51 56.45
N GLN A 150 5.15 81.56 57.03
CA GLN A 150 3.82 82.03 56.63
C GLN A 150 3.73 82.47 55.16
N TRP A 151 4.81 83.07 54.62
CA TRP A 151 4.88 83.46 53.21
C TRP A 151 4.89 82.27 52.25
N TRP A 152 5.47 81.13 52.66
CA TRP A 152 5.47 79.92 51.85
C TRP A 152 4.04 79.36 51.65
N ARG A 153 3.22 79.37 52.72
CA ARG A 153 1.80 78.96 52.65
C ARG A 153 0.99 79.80 51.67
N LEU A 154 1.19 81.12 51.68
CA LEU A 154 0.53 82.03 50.73
C LEU A 154 0.95 81.71 49.29
N PHE A 155 2.26 81.60 49.05
CA PHE A 155 2.81 81.29 47.72
C PHE A 155 2.27 79.96 47.16
N THR A 156 2.22 78.89 47.97
CA THR A 156 1.70 77.58 47.52
C THR A 156 0.22 77.58 47.17
N LYS A 157 -0.59 78.48 47.75
CA LYS A 157 -2.01 78.62 47.39
C LYS A 157 -2.20 79.41 46.10
N VAL A 158 -1.34 80.38 45.82
CA VAL A 158 -1.45 81.26 44.64
C VAL A 158 -0.81 80.63 43.40
N LYS A 159 0.32 79.92 43.53
CA LYS A 159 1.07 79.36 42.40
C LYS A 159 0.25 78.45 41.46
N PRO A 160 -0.62 77.53 41.95
CA PRO A 160 -1.46 76.71 41.07
C PRO A 160 -2.50 77.50 40.27
N LEU A 161 -2.79 78.76 40.62
CA LEU A 161 -3.69 79.62 39.86
C LEU A 161 -3.00 80.29 38.65
N LEU A 162 -1.66 80.20 38.56
CA LEU A 162 -0.81 80.79 37.53
C LEU A 162 -0.20 79.70 36.62
N GLN A 163 -1.05 78.82 36.06
CA GLN A 163 -0.61 77.61 35.33
C GLN A 163 -0.37 77.76 33.82
N VAL A 164 -0.57 78.95 33.24
CA VAL A 164 -0.59 79.14 31.78
C VAL A 164 0.67 78.61 31.08
N THR A 165 1.87 78.85 31.64
CA THR A 165 3.13 78.34 31.05
C THR A 165 3.34 76.84 31.22
N ARG A 166 2.74 76.23 32.26
CA ARG A 166 2.83 74.78 32.52
C ARG A 166 1.87 74.00 31.63
N GLN A 167 0.72 74.58 31.28
CA GLN A 167 -0.23 74.00 30.34
C GLN A 167 0.37 73.89 28.94
N GLU A 168 1.16 74.88 28.50
CA GLU A 168 1.86 74.84 27.21
C GLU A 168 2.92 73.72 27.15
N GLU A 169 3.75 73.58 28.20
CA GLU A 169 4.74 72.50 28.28
C GLU A 169 4.09 71.11 28.35
N GLU A 170 2.99 70.96 29.10
CA GLU A 170 2.23 69.72 29.17
C GLU A 170 1.54 69.39 27.83
N MET A 171 1.07 70.41 27.09
CA MET A 171 0.50 70.24 25.76
C MET A 171 1.55 69.75 24.76
N GLN A 172 2.73 70.38 24.70
CA GLN A 172 3.80 69.96 23.81
C GLN A 172 4.30 68.53 24.14
N ALA A 173 4.44 68.20 25.42
CA ALA A 173 4.83 66.85 25.82
C ALA A 173 3.78 65.80 25.40
N LYS A 174 2.49 66.15 25.50
CA LYS A 174 1.39 65.29 25.05
C LYS A 174 1.35 65.14 23.53
N GLU A 175 1.65 66.19 22.78
CA GLU A 175 1.77 66.12 21.33
C GLU A 175 2.92 65.21 20.89
N ASP A 176 4.09 65.31 21.52
CA ASP A 176 5.23 64.44 21.24
C ASP A 176 4.96 62.96 21.58
N GLU A 177 4.28 62.71 22.72
CA GLU A 177 3.84 61.36 23.11
C GLU A 177 2.83 60.79 22.11
N LEU A 178 1.86 61.60 21.69
CA LEU A 178 0.84 61.22 20.72
C LEU A 178 1.47 60.92 19.35
N GLN A 179 2.44 61.72 18.91
CA GLN A 179 3.17 61.52 17.67
C GLN A 179 3.98 60.22 17.69
N LYS A 180 4.75 59.97 18.75
CA LYS A 180 5.51 58.71 18.90
C LYS A 180 4.61 57.49 18.95
N THR A 181 3.45 57.61 19.60
CA THR A 181 2.48 56.51 19.69
C THR A 181 1.85 56.24 18.32
N LYS A 182 1.47 57.29 17.57
CA LYS A 182 0.97 57.16 16.19
C LYS A 182 1.98 56.50 15.27
N GLU A 183 3.25 56.90 15.32
CA GLU A 183 4.30 56.30 14.48
C GLU A 183 4.53 54.82 14.78
N ARG A 184 4.52 54.43 16.06
CA ARG A 184 4.61 53.02 16.47
C ARG A 184 3.39 52.23 16.03
N GLN A 185 2.21 52.78 16.22
CA GLN A 185 0.95 52.17 15.80
C GLN A 185 0.92 51.96 14.29
N GLN A 186 1.34 52.95 13.50
CA GLN A 186 1.38 52.84 12.04
C GLN A 186 2.33 51.74 11.56
N LYS A 187 3.50 51.61 12.18
CA LYS A 187 4.45 50.52 11.85
C LYS A 187 3.86 49.15 12.17
N ALA A 188 3.27 49.01 13.36
CA ALA A 188 2.61 47.77 13.77
C ALA A 188 1.43 47.40 12.85
N GLU A 189 0.61 48.38 12.45
CA GLU A 189 -0.48 48.16 11.50
C GLU A 189 0.00 47.73 10.12
N ASN A 190 1.11 48.28 9.64
CA ASN A 190 1.69 47.87 8.37
C ASN A 190 2.24 46.44 8.43
N GLU A 191 2.99 46.11 9.50
CA GLU A 191 3.50 44.75 9.72
C GLU A 191 2.35 43.73 9.87
N LEU A 192 1.26 44.11 10.55
CA LEU A 192 0.10 43.25 10.72
C LEU A 192 -0.61 43.00 9.39
N LYS A 193 -0.74 44.02 8.52
CA LYS A 193 -1.29 43.86 7.16
C LYS A 193 -0.43 42.95 6.29
N GLU A 194 0.90 43.09 6.35
CA GLU A 194 1.81 42.21 5.61
C GLU A 194 1.71 40.75 6.09
N LEU A 195 1.56 40.54 7.40
CA LEU A 195 1.36 39.21 7.96
C LEU A 195 0.00 38.63 7.59
N GLU A 196 -1.06 39.44 7.58
CA GLU A 196 -2.40 39.02 7.18
C GLU A 196 -2.45 38.62 5.70
N GLN A 197 -1.77 39.36 4.82
CA GLN A 197 -1.63 39.00 3.40
C GLN A 197 -0.88 37.68 3.22
N LYS A 198 0.24 37.47 3.94
CA LYS A 198 0.97 36.19 3.91
C LYS A 198 0.11 35.04 4.45
N HIS A 199 -0.69 35.29 5.48
CA HIS A 199 -1.60 34.28 6.01
C HIS A 199 -2.70 33.92 5.00
N SER A 200 -3.24 34.90 4.26
CA SER A 200 -4.19 34.64 3.16
C SER A 200 -3.57 33.79 2.06
N GLN A 201 -2.34 34.12 1.63
CA GLN A 201 -1.62 33.35 0.61
C GLN A 201 -1.40 31.88 1.05
N LEU A 202 -0.98 31.66 2.29
CA LEU A 202 -0.81 30.31 2.82
C LEU A 202 -2.14 29.56 2.96
N ALA A 203 -3.23 30.27 3.26
CA ALA A 203 -4.57 29.68 3.30
C ALA A 203 -5.06 29.28 1.90
N GLU A 204 -4.79 30.09 0.88
CA GLU A 204 -5.06 29.78 -0.52
C GLU A 204 -4.26 28.57 -1.01
N GLU A 205 -2.95 28.51 -0.73
CA GLU A 205 -2.10 27.34 -1.05
C GLU A 205 -2.60 26.08 -0.35
N LYS A 206 -3.01 26.18 0.92
CA LYS A 206 -3.59 25.05 1.66
C LYS A 206 -4.90 24.58 1.03
N ASN A 207 -5.79 25.49 0.65
CA ASN A 207 -7.05 25.14 0.02
C ASN A 207 -6.83 24.48 -1.34
N LEU A 208 -5.88 24.99 -2.14
CA LEU A 208 -5.51 24.36 -3.41
C LEU A 208 -4.97 22.94 -3.21
N LEU A 209 -4.11 22.72 -2.20
CA LEU A 209 -3.65 21.37 -1.85
C LEU A 209 -4.80 20.46 -1.42
N GLN A 210 -5.79 21.00 -0.71
CA GLN A 210 -6.95 20.25 -0.25
C GLN A 210 -7.88 19.86 -1.42
N GLU A 211 -8.07 20.75 -2.39
CA GLU A 211 -8.78 20.46 -3.64
C GLU A 211 -8.06 19.39 -4.45
N GLN A 212 -6.72 19.47 -4.58
CA GLN A 212 -5.92 18.43 -5.24
C GLN A 212 -6.04 17.08 -4.54
N LEU A 213 -5.97 17.06 -3.21
CA LEU A 213 -6.11 15.83 -2.43
C LEU A 213 -7.50 15.20 -2.62
N GLN A 214 -8.55 16.02 -2.69
CA GLN A 214 -9.91 15.53 -2.93
C GLN A 214 -10.04 14.95 -4.35
N ALA A 215 -9.52 15.64 -5.36
CA ALA A 215 -9.50 15.15 -6.73
C ALA A 215 -8.70 13.83 -6.86
N GLU A 216 -7.54 13.72 -6.21
CA GLU A 216 -6.77 12.47 -6.17
C GLU A 216 -7.55 11.35 -5.48
N THR A 217 -8.26 11.65 -4.38
CA THR A 217 -9.09 10.67 -3.66
C THR A 217 -10.24 10.16 -4.53
N GLU A 218 -10.89 11.03 -5.30
CA GLU A 218 -11.94 10.66 -6.27
C GLU A 218 -11.36 9.78 -7.38
N LEU A 219 -10.20 10.14 -7.93
CA LEU A 219 -9.49 9.32 -8.92
C LEU A 219 -9.07 7.95 -8.36
N TYR A 220 -8.66 7.87 -7.09
CA TYR A 220 -8.38 6.61 -6.43
C TYR A 220 -9.63 5.75 -6.28
N ALA A 221 -10.78 6.35 -5.96
CA ALA A 221 -12.06 5.63 -5.87
C ALA A 221 -12.49 5.09 -7.24
N GLU A 222 -12.37 5.89 -8.31
CA GLU A 222 -12.64 5.45 -9.69
C GLU A 222 -11.70 4.31 -10.13
N ALA A 223 -10.41 4.42 -9.81
CA ALA A 223 -9.42 3.38 -10.10
C ALA A 223 -9.71 2.09 -9.34
N GLU A 224 -10.14 2.18 -8.08
CA GLU A 224 -10.52 1.01 -7.29
C GLU A 224 -11.80 0.36 -7.82
N GLU A 225 -12.81 1.15 -8.20
CA GLU A 225 -14.02 0.64 -8.86
C GLU A 225 -13.67 -0.08 -10.17
N MET A 226 -12.78 0.49 -10.97
CA MET A 226 -12.27 -0.16 -12.19
C MET A 226 -11.51 -1.45 -11.87
N ARG A 227 -10.68 -1.48 -10.83
CA ARG A 227 -10.00 -2.70 -10.38
C ARG A 227 -10.97 -3.79 -9.99
N VAL A 228 -12.03 -3.46 -9.24
CA VAL A 228 -13.07 -4.41 -8.84
C VAL A 228 -13.82 -4.92 -10.07
N ARG A 229 -14.20 -4.05 -11.02
CA ARG A 229 -14.82 -4.45 -12.29
C ARG A 229 -13.93 -5.39 -13.10
N LEU A 230 -12.63 -5.11 -13.18
CA LEU A 230 -11.67 -5.98 -13.86
C LEU A 230 -11.46 -7.31 -13.12
N ALA A 231 -11.48 -7.31 -11.79
CA ALA A 231 -11.41 -8.54 -11.00
C ALA A 231 -12.64 -9.42 -11.22
N ALA A 232 -13.84 -8.84 -11.29
CA ALA A 232 -15.07 -9.56 -11.61
C ALA A 232 -15.01 -10.18 -13.02
N LYS A 233 -14.60 -9.38 -14.03
CA LYS A 233 -14.39 -9.90 -15.40
C LYS A 233 -13.32 -11.00 -15.45
N LYS A 234 -12.27 -10.89 -14.64
CA LYS A 234 -11.25 -11.93 -14.55
C LYS A 234 -11.87 -13.22 -13.99
N GLN A 235 -12.68 -13.13 -12.95
CA GLN A 235 -13.37 -14.28 -12.38
C GLN A 235 -14.34 -14.93 -13.38
N GLU A 236 -15.13 -14.13 -14.12
CA GLU A 236 -15.99 -14.63 -15.20
C GLU A 236 -15.19 -15.37 -16.28
N LEU A 237 -14.03 -14.83 -16.67
CA LEU A 237 -13.14 -15.48 -17.64
C LEU A 237 -12.51 -16.75 -17.09
N GLU A 238 -12.15 -16.79 -15.80
CA GLU A 238 -11.64 -17.99 -15.12
C GLU A 238 -12.72 -19.08 -15.06
N GLU A 239 -13.98 -18.73 -14.79
CA GLU A 239 -15.12 -19.65 -14.82
C GLU A 239 -15.34 -20.23 -16.23
N ILE A 240 -15.34 -19.38 -17.26
CA ILE A 240 -15.45 -19.84 -18.66
C ILE A 240 -14.28 -20.73 -19.05
N LEU A 241 -13.05 -20.41 -18.62
CA LEU A 241 -11.88 -21.25 -18.88
C LEU A 241 -12.03 -22.63 -18.26
N HIS A 242 -12.46 -22.71 -17.00
CA HIS A 242 -12.71 -23.98 -16.33
C HIS A 242 -13.84 -24.79 -16.99
N GLU A 243 -14.93 -24.14 -17.45
CA GLU A 243 -15.96 -24.82 -18.23
C GLU A 243 -15.43 -25.37 -19.56
N MET A 244 -14.57 -24.61 -20.25
CA MET A 244 -13.97 -25.04 -21.51
C MET A 244 -12.94 -26.16 -21.31
N GLU A 245 -12.16 -26.11 -20.23
CA GLU A 245 -11.26 -27.20 -19.82
C GLU A 245 -12.05 -28.49 -19.55
N ALA A 246 -13.15 -28.40 -18.78
CA ALA A 246 -14.02 -29.55 -18.51
C ALA A 246 -14.66 -30.12 -19.78
N ARG A 247 -15.12 -29.26 -20.70
CA ARG A 247 -15.66 -29.72 -22.01
C ARG A 247 -14.59 -30.38 -22.88
N LEU A 248 -13.35 -29.91 -22.81
CA LEU A 248 -12.25 -30.53 -23.53
C LEU A 248 -11.99 -31.95 -22.98
N GLU A 249 -11.98 -32.10 -21.65
CA GLU A 249 -11.82 -33.40 -21.00
C GLU A 249 -12.99 -34.35 -21.33
N GLU A 250 -14.24 -33.87 -21.32
CA GLU A 250 -15.41 -34.67 -21.75
C GLU A 250 -15.30 -35.12 -23.22
N GLU A 251 -14.81 -34.27 -24.11
CA GLU A 251 -14.67 -34.60 -25.53
C GLU A 251 -13.47 -35.51 -25.80
N GLU A 252 -12.40 -35.40 -25.02
CA GLU A 252 -11.30 -36.37 -24.99
C GLU A 252 -11.79 -37.75 -24.55
N ASP A 253 -12.59 -37.82 -23.48
CA ASP A 253 -13.23 -39.06 -23.01
C ASP A 253 -14.19 -39.64 -24.06
N ARG A 254 -15.02 -38.81 -24.68
CA ARG A 254 -15.90 -39.24 -25.78
C ARG A 254 -15.09 -39.76 -26.96
N SER A 255 -13.99 -39.11 -27.32
CA SER A 255 -13.08 -39.57 -28.38
C SER A 255 -12.47 -40.93 -28.04
N GLN A 256 -12.04 -41.14 -26.79
CA GLN A 256 -11.53 -42.44 -26.32
C GLN A 256 -12.61 -43.52 -26.38
N GLN A 257 -13.85 -43.21 -25.96
CA GLN A 257 -14.98 -44.13 -26.05
C GLN A 257 -15.28 -44.52 -27.50
N LEU A 258 -15.37 -43.55 -28.41
CA LEU A 258 -15.56 -43.78 -29.85
C LEU A 258 -14.42 -44.62 -30.43
N GLN A 259 -13.18 -44.38 -30.01
CA GLN A 259 -12.03 -45.17 -30.43
C GLN A 259 -12.12 -46.62 -29.93
N ALA A 260 -12.61 -46.85 -28.71
CA ALA A 260 -12.84 -48.18 -28.16
C ALA A 260 -13.99 -48.91 -28.89
N GLU A 261 -15.09 -48.23 -29.15
CA GLU A 261 -16.21 -48.78 -29.94
C GLU A 261 -15.77 -49.12 -31.36
N ARG A 262 -14.99 -48.24 -32.01
CA ARG A 262 -14.41 -48.50 -33.33
C ARG A 262 -13.54 -49.76 -33.32
N LYS A 263 -12.70 -49.95 -32.30
CA LYS A 263 -11.89 -51.18 -32.16
C LYS A 263 -12.77 -52.42 -32.00
N LYS A 264 -13.84 -52.32 -31.21
CA LYS A 264 -14.79 -53.42 -31.00
C LYS A 264 -15.54 -53.78 -32.27
N MET A 265 -16.02 -52.79 -33.02
CA MET A 265 -16.64 -52.96 -34.35
C MET A 265 -15.65 -53.58 -35.34
N ALA A 266 -14.41 -53.12 -35.38
CA ALA A 266 -13.37 -53.69 -36.24
C ALA A 266 -13.08 -55.16 -35.89
N GLN A 267 -13.06 -55.52 -34.60
CA GLN A 267 -12.93 -56.90 -34.17
C GLN A 267 -14.13 -57.74 -34.60
N GLN A 268 -15.36 -57.23 -34.41
CA GLN A 268 -16.57 -57.93 -34.86
C GLN A 268 -16.59 -58.15 -36.38
N MET A 269 -16.09 -57.18 -37.16
CA MET A 269 -15.94 -57.36 -38.60
C MET A 269 -14.95 -58.48 -38.92
N LEU A 270 -13.78 -58.51 -38.27
CA LEU A 270 -12.80 -59.58 -38.45
C LEU A 270 -13.38 -60.96 -38.09
N ASP A 271 -14.09 -61.07 -36.98
CA ASP A 271 -14.72 -62.32 -36.54
C ASP A 271 -15.79 -62.78 -37.56
N LEU A 272 -16.55 -61.85 -38.16
CA LEU A 272 -17.53 -62.16 -39.21
C LEU A 272 -16.88 -62.54 -40.54
N GLU A 273 -15.76 -61.91 -40.89
CA GLU A 273 -14.95 -62.27 -42.05
C GLU A 273 -14.39 -63.69 -41.90
N GLU A 274 -13.86 -64.06 -40.73
CA GLU A 274 -13.38 -65.41 -40.42
C GLU A 274 -14.52 -66.44 -40.50
N GLN A 275 -15.68 -66.15 -39.91
CA GLN A 275 -16.87 -67.02 -40.02
C GLN A 275 -17.33 -67.19 -41.47
N LEU A 276 -17.25 -66.14 -42.29
CA LEU A 276 -17.60 -66.22 -43.70
C LEU A 276 -16.63 -67.13 -44.45
N GLU A 277 -15.32 -67.02 -44.21
CA GLU A 277 -14.32 -67.92 -44.78
C GLU A 277 -14.53 -69.38 -44.37
N GLU A 278 -14.87 -69.63 -43.10
CA GLU A 278 -15.20 -70.98 -42.60
C GLU A 278 -16.43 -71.57 -43.30
N GLU A 279 -17.50 -70.79 -43.45
CA GLU A 279 -18.72 -71.20 -44.16
C GLU A 279 -18.46 -71.40 -45.66
N GLU A 280 -17.64 -70.58 -46.30
CA GLU A 280 -17.22 -70.78 -47.69
C GLU A 280 -16.39 -72.06 -47.87
N ALA A 281 -15.49 -72.37 -46.94
CA ALA A 281 -14.74 -73.62 -46.92
C ALA A 281 -15.65 -74.83 -46.71
N ALA A 282 -16.61 -74.74 -45.79
CA ALA A 282 -17.62 -75.78 -45.56
C ALA A 282 -18.48 -76.00 -46.81
N ARG A 283 -18.88 -74.92 -47.49
CA ARG A 283 -19.62 -74.97 -48.75
C ARG A 283 -18.81 -75.62 -49.87
N GLN A 284 -17.53 -75.29 -50.01
CA GLN A 284 -16.65 -75.95 -51.00
C GLN A 284 -16.53 -77.46 -50.72
N LYS A 285 -16.39 -77.85 -49.45
CA LYS A 285 -16.35 -79.26 -49.04
C LYS A 285 -17.67 -79.99 -49.39
N LEU A 286 -18.81 -79.39 -49.07
CA LEU A 286 -20.12 -79.94 -49.42
C LEU A 286 -20.32 -80.04 -50.95
N GLN A 287 -19.79 -79.09 -51.72
CA GLN A 287 -19.84 -79.15 -53.18
C GLN A 287 -19.00 -80.30 -53.73
N LEU A 288 -17.83 -80.57 -53.16
CA LEU A 288 -17.00 -81.75 -53.48
C LEU A 288 -17.74 -83.06 -53.15
N GLU A 289 -18.35 -83.13 -51.96
CA GLU A 289 -19.15 -84.29 -51.54
C GLU A 289 -20.33 -84.54 -52.48
N LYS A 290 -21.03 -83.46 -52.90
CA LYS A 290 -22.11 -83.52 -53.88
C LYS A 290 -21.64 -84.09 -55.22
N VAL A 291 -20.53 -83.59 -55.78
CA VAL A 291 -19.98 -84.09 -57.05
C VAL A 291 -19.61 -85.56 -56.94
N THR A 292 -19.02 -86.00 -55.81
CA THR A 292 -18.74 -87.43 -55.59
C THR A 292 -20.01 -88.28 -55.46
N ALA A 293 -21.08 -87.75 -54.87
CA ALA A 293 -22.36 -88.44 -54.78
C ALA A 293 -23.04 -88.55 -56.15
N GLU A 294 -23.05 -87.47 -56.95
CA GLU A 294 -23.55 -87.47 -58.32
C GLU A 294 -22.80 -88.47 -59.21
N ALA A 295 -21.48 -88.57 -59.07
CA ALA A 295 -20.68 -89.59 -59.76
C ALA A 295 -21.06 -91.02 -59.38
N LYS A 296 -21.40 -91.27 -58.10
CA LYS A 296 -21.90 -92.58 -57.63
C LYS A 296 -23.30 -92.88 -58.18
N ILE A 297 -24.19 -91.89 -58.21
CA ILE A 297 -25.54 -92.03 -58.79
C ILE A 297 -25.44 -92.41 -60.26
N LYS A 298 -24.61 -91.72 -61.04
CA LYS A 298 -24.42 -91.99 -62.47
C LYS A 298 -23.95 -93.42 -62.73
N LYS A 299 -23.06 -93.94 -61.87
CA LYS A 299 -22.60 -95.33 -61.94
C LYS A 299 -23.73 -96.34 -61.66
N LEU A 300 -24.60 -96.04 -60.69
CA LEU A 300 -25.78 -96.86 -60.40
C LEU A 300 -26.83 -96.79 -61.52
N GLU A 301 -26.97 -95.65 -62.19
CA GLU A 301 -27.83 -95.49 -63.37
C GLU A 301 -27.34 -96.36 -64.55
N ASP A 302 -26.02 -96.40 -64.79
CA ASP A 302 -25.41 -97.28 -65.79
C ASP A 302 -25.64 -98.77 -65.45
N ASP A 303 -25.53 -99.15 -64.17
CA ASP A 303 -25.80 -100.52 -63.69
C ASP A 303 -27.29 -100.91 -63.88
N ILE A 304 -28.23 -99.98 -63.70
CA ILE A 304 -29.67 -100.20 -63.96
C ILE A 304 -29.93 -100.45 -65.45
N LEU A 305 -29.27 -99.71 -66.34
CA LEU A 305 -29.38 -99.88 -67.80
C LEU A 305 -28.97 -101.30 -68.24
N VAL A 306 -27.91 -101.84 -67.63
CA VAL A 306 -27.47 -103.21 -67.87
C VAL A 306 -28.50 -104.24 -67.38
N MET A 307 -29.14 -103.98 -66.25
CA MET A 307 -30.19 -104.85 -65.71
C MET A 307 -31.47 -104.84 -66.56
N ASP A 308 -31.84 -103.68 -67.12
CA ASP A 308 -33.02 -103.55 -67.99
C ASP A 308 -32.86 -104.32 -69.32
N ASP A 309 -31.64 -104.33 -69.87
CA ASP A 309 -31.31 -105.07 -71.10
C ASP A 309 -31.35 -106.60 -70.90
N GLN A 310 -31.04 -107.09 -69.68
CA GLN A 310 -31.24 -108.49 -69.30
C GLN A 310 -32.73 -108.84 -69.17
N ASN A 311 -33.52 -107.93 -68.63
CA ASN A 311 -34.97 -108.13 -68.42
C ASN A 311 -35.74 -108.20 -69.76
N ASN A 312 -35.33 -107.41 -70.75
CA ASN A 312 -35.92 -107.43 -72.09
C ASN A 312 -35.68 -108.73 -72.86
N LYS A 313 -34.59 -109.47 -72.57
CA LYS A 313 -34.33 -110.80 -73.16
C LYS A 313 -35.26 -111.86 -72.57
N LEU A 314 -35.45 -111.86 -71.25
CA LEU A 314 -36.35 -112.78 -70.56
C LEU A 314 -37.83 -112.57 -70.95
N THR A 315 -38.22 -111.32 -71.22
CA THR A 315 -39.59 -110.97 -71.62
C THR A 315 -39.98 -111.50 -73.01
N LYS A 316 -39.00 -111.71 -73.91
CA LYS A 316 -39.25 -112.28 -75.25
C LYS A 316 -39.41 -113.80 -75.24
N GLU A 317 -38.75 -114.50 -74.31
CA GLU A 317 -38.90 -115.96 -74.13
C GLU A 317 -40.25 -116.33 -73.52
N ARG A 318 -40.81 -115.45 -72.66
CA ARG A 318 -42.12 -115.65 -72.02
C ARG A 318 -43.30 -115.66 -73.03
N LYS A 319 -43.26 -114.77 -74.03
CA LYS A 319 -44.36 -114.62 -75.03
C LYS A 319 -44.54 -115.82 -75.94
N LEU A 320 -43.48 -116.59 -76.23
CA LEU A 320 -43.53 -117.76 -77.12
C LEU A 320 -44.10 -119.02 -76.44
N LEU A 321 -44.15 -119.03 -75.10
CA LEU A 321 -44.73 -120.13 -74.31
C LEU A 321 -46.20 -119.88 -73.93
N GLU A 322 -46.63 -118.62 -73.86
CA GLU A 322 -48.01 -118.22 -73.52
C GLU A 322 -49.02 -118.55 -74.65
N GLU A 323 -48.64 -118.53 -75.93
CA GLU A 323 -49.55 -118.85 -77.06
C GLU A 323 -49.86 -120.36 -77.19
N ARG A 324 -49.05 -121.24 -76.59
CA ARG A 324 -49.22 -122.71 -76.67
C ARG A 324 -50.08 -123.29 -75.53
N ILE A 325 -50.37 -122.48 -74.51
CA ILE A 325 -51.20 -122.84 -73.33
C ILE A 325 -52.66 -122.39 -73.52
N SER A 326 -52.93 -121.44 -74.44
CA SER A 326 -54.27 -120.91 -74.71
C SER A 326 -55.24 -121.93 -75.34
N ASP A 327 -54.74 -122.88 -76.15
CA ASP A 327 -55.59 -123.81 -76.92
C ASP A 327 -55.95 -125.11 -76.19
N LEU A 328 -55.31 -125.42 -75.05
CA LEU A 328 -55.61 -126.63 -74.26
C LEU A 328 -56.40 -126.35 -72.97
N THR A 329 -56.53 -125.08 -72.55
CA THR A 329 -57.16 -124.73 -71.27
C THR A 329 -58.69 -124.55 -71.39
N THR A 330 -59.25 -124.55 -72.60
CA THR A 330 -60.70 -124.51 -72.87
C THR A 330 -61.42 -125.85 -72.71
N ASN A 331 -60.69 -126.95 -72.49
CA ASN A 331 -61.26 -128.29 -72.25
C ASN A 331 -61.30 -128.72 -70.77
N LEU A 332 -61.04 -127.81 -69.83
CA LEU A 332 -61.12 -128.08 -68.39
C LEU A 332 -62.05 -127.08 -67.69
N ALA A 333 -63.27 -126.96 -68.21
CA ALA A 333 -64.28 -126.03 -67.73
C ALA A 333 -65.17 -126.56 -66.59
N GLU A 334 -65.04 -127.81 -66.12
CA GLU A 334 -66.15 -128.41 -65.33
C GLU A 334 -65.74 -129.21 -64.08
N GLU A 335 -64.57 -128.95 -63.49
CA GLU A 335 -64.26 -129.45 -62.15
C GLU A 335 -63.91 -128.29 -61.19
N GLU A 336 -64.99 -127.77 -60.62
CA GLU A 336 -65.07 -127.44 -59.19
C GLU A 336 -64.41 -126.15 -58.69
N GLU A 337 -65.17 -125.08 -58.86
CA GLU A 337 -65.45 -124.10 -57.81
C GLU A 337 -65.69 -124.78 -56.44
N LYS A 338 -64.65 -124.85 -55.60
CA LYS A 338 -64.74 -124.58 -54.15
C LYS A 338 -63.36 -124.45 -53.49
N ALA A 339 -63.18 -123.28 -52.88
CA ALA A 339 -62.36 -123.02 -51.68
C ALA A 339 -60.94 -122.43 -51.87
N LYS A 340 -60.83 -121.12 -52.10
CA LYS A 340 -60.79 -120.10 -51.01
C LYS A 340 -60.22 -118.74 -51.43
N ASN A 341 -61.12 -117.75 -51.35
CA ASN A 341 -60.97 -116.51 -50.59
C ASN A 341 -60.24 -115.30 -51.22
N LEU A 342 -61.05 -114.42 -51.81
CA LEU A 342 -61.46 -113.14 -51.18
C LEU A 342 -60.60 -112.70 -49.96
N THR A 343 -59.41 -112.14 -50.22
CA THR A 343 -58.61 -111.43 -49.18
C THR A 343 -57.93 -110.15 -49.71
N LYS A 344 -58.35 -109.56 -50.84
CA LYS A 344 -57.71 -108.34 -51.36
C LYS A 344 -58.65 -107.19 -51.71
N LEU A 345 -59.89 -107.23 -51.21
CA LEU A 345 -60.81 -106.07 -51.25
C LEU A 345 -60.87 -105.31 -49.91
N LYS A 346 -60.07 -105.71 -48.90
CA LYS A 346 -59.93 -105.02 -47.61
C LYS A 346 -58.99 -103.81 -47.66
N ASN A 347 -57.98 -103.80 -48.55
CA ASN A 347 -56.89 -102.81 -48.49
C ASN A 347 -57.20 -101.46 -49.17
N LYS A 348 -58.39 -101.28 -49.74
CA LYS A 348 -58.72 -100.03 -50.46
C LYS A 348 -59.36 -98.95 -49.58
N HIS A 349 -59.73 -99.28 -48.33
CA HIS A 349 -60.32 -98.31 -47.38
C HIS A 349 -59.39 -97.90 -46.23
N GLU A 350 -58.19 -98.49 -46.09
CA GLU A 350 -57.19 -98.08 -45.08
C GLU A 350 -56.34 -96.86 -45.52
N SER A 351 -56.30 -96.50 -46.82
CA SER A 351 -55.49 -95.38 -47.34
C SER A 351 -56.09 -93.99 -47.10
N MET A 352 -57.41 -93.87 -46.90
CA MET A 352 -58.09 -92.57 -46.78
C MET A 352 -58.03 -92.01 -45.34
N ILE A 353 -57.68 -92.85 -44.35
CA ILE A 353 -57.59 -92.48 -42.93
C ILE A 353 -56.18 -91.93 -42.59
N SER A 354 -55.13 -92.44 -43.25
CA SER A 354 -53.73 -91.98 -43.10
C SER A 354 -53.49 -90.52 -43.54
N GLU A 355 -54.20 -90.03 -44.57
CA GLU A 355 -54.01 -88.67 -45.09
C GLU A 355 -54.69 -87.58 -44.22
N LEU A 356 -55.65 -87.94 -43.36
CA LEU A 356 -56.29 -86.99 -42.42
C LEU A 356 -55.56 -86.92 -41.07
N GLU A 357 -54.82 -87.96 -40.68
CA GLU A 357 -54.02 -87.97 -39.43
C GLU A 357 -52.72 -87.12 -39.54
N VAL A 358 -52.18 -86.93 -40.75
CA VAL A 358 -50.96 -86.11 -40.98
C VAL A 358 -51.27 -84.60 -41.01
N ARG A 359 -52.48 -84.19 -41.43
CA ARG A 359 -52.89 -82.78 -41.39
C ARG A 359 -53.21 -82.29 -39.98
N LEU A 360 -53.74 -83.16 -39.11
CA LEU A 360 -54.03 -82.83 -37.70
C LEU A 360 -52.74 -82.63 -36.86
N LYS A 361 -51.70 -83.45 -37.09
CA LYS A 361 -50.40 -83.32 -36.38
C LYS A 361 -49.56 -82.11 -36.80
N LYS A 362 -49.77 -81.57 -38.00
CA LYS A 362 -49.08 -80.36 -38.49
C LYS A 362 -49.70 -79.10 -37.89
N GLU A 363 -51.02 -79.10 -37.71
CA GLU A 363 -51.77 -78.01 -37.09
C GLU A 363 -51.53 -77.93 -35.56
N GLU A 364 -51.42 -79.06 -34.85
CA GLU A 364 -51.11 -79.10 -33.41
C GLU A 364 -49.70 -78.58 -33.06
N LYS A 365 -48.70 -78.79 -33.94
CA LYS A 365 -47.34 -78.26 -33.77
C LYS A 365 -47.28 -76.74 -33.97
N SER A 366 -47.98 -76.22 -34.98
CA SER A 366 -48.05 -74.78 -35.23
C SER A 366 -48.77 -74.02 -34.10
N ARG A 367 -49.78 -74.65 -33.47
CA ARG A 367 -50.51 -74.09 -32.32
C ARG A 367 -49.65 -74.03 -31.05
N GLN A 368 -48.80 -75.02 -30.81
CA GLN A 368 -47.87 -75.04 -29.66
C GLN A 368 -46.71 -74.04 -29.80
N GLU A 369 -46.25 -73.75 -31.03
CA GLU A 369 -45.25 -72.70 -31.29
C GLU A 369 -45.84 -71.29 -31.12
N LEU A 370 -47.09 -71.08 -31.54
CA LEU A 370 -47.84 -69.83 -31.31
C LEU A 370 -48.18 -69.60 -29.84
N GLU A 371 -48.53 -70.62 -29.05
CA GLU A 371 -48.74 -70.49 -27.60
C GLU A 371 -47.43 -70.20 -26.82
N LYS A 372 -46.28 -70.71 -27.29
CA LYS A 372 -44.96 -70.38 -26.71
C LYS A 372 -44.52 -68.95 -27.03
N LEU A 373 -44.76 -68.49 -28.26
CA LEU A 373 -44.46 -67.10 -28.65
C LEU A 373 -45.36 -66.10 -27.93
N LYS A 374 -46.65 -66.46 -27.75
CA LYS A 374 -47.61 -65.67 -26.96
C LYS A 374 -47.18 -65.55 -25.49
N ARG A 375 -46.74 -66.64 -24.84
CA ARG A 375 -46.22 -66.60 -23.46
C ARG A 375 -44.92 -65.81 -23.32
N LYS A 376 -44.04 -65.80 -24.34
CA LYS A 376 -42.85 -64.94 -24.35
C LYS A 376 -43.22 -63.46 -24.46
N LEU A 377 -44.12 -63.12 -25.37
CA LEU A 377 -44.58 -61.74 -25.55
C LEU A 377 -45.41 -61.23 -24.36
N GLU A 378 -46.18 -62.10 -23.69
CA GLU A 378 -46.87 -61.77 -22.43
C GLU A 378 -45.89 -61.60 -21.25
N GLY A 379 -44.78 -62.34 -21.24
CA GLY A 379 -43.68 -62.16 -20.29
C GLY A 379 -42.93 -60.84 -20.51
N GLU A 380 -42.52 -60.56 -21.75
CA GLU A 380 -41.88 -59.28 -22.12
C GLU A 380 -42.80 -58.09 -21.84
N ALA A 381 -44.11 -58.20 -22.10
CA ALA A 381 -45.07 -57.16 -21.75
C ALA A 381 -45.23 -56.97 -20.24
N SER A 382 -45.11 -58.03 -19.43
CA SER A 382 -45.11 -57.95 -17.96
C SER A 382 -43.82 -57.32 -17.44
N ASP A 383 -42.67 -57.69 -17.99
CA ASP A 383 -41.36 -57.16 -17.63
C ASP A 383 -41.26 -55.65 -17.97
N PHE A 384 -41.81 -55.23 -19.12
CA PHE A 384 -41.94 -53.81 -19.45
C PHE A 384 -42.93 -53.08 -18.54
N HIS A 385 -43.98 -53.76 -18.05
CA HIS A 385 -44.90 -53.17 -17.08
C HIS A 385 -44.24 -52.98 -15.70
N GLU A 386 -43.43 -53.93 -15.24
CA GLU A 386 -42.61 -53.81 -14.03
C GLU A 386 -41.52 -52.73 -14.19
N GLN A 387 -40.83 -52.65 -15.33
CA GLN A 387 -39.86 -51.58 -15.60
C GLN A 387 -40.51 -50.19 -15.63
N ILE A 388 -41.72 -50.06 -16.18
CA ILE A 388 -42.47 -48.80 -16.14
C ILE A 388 -42.89 -48.46 -14.71
N ALA A 389 -43.30 -49.45 -13.91
CA ALA A 389 -43.65 -49.25 -12.50
C ALA A 389 -42.43 -48.82 -11.65
N ASP A 390 -41.26 -49.44 -11.88
CA ASP A 390 -40.01 -49.09 -11.21
C ASP A 390 -39.50 -47.70 -11.62
N LEU A 391 -39.61 -47.34 -12.90
CA LEU A 391 -39.30 -45.99 -13.37
C LEU A 391 -40.28 -44.95 -12.80
N GLN A 392 -41.57 -45.28 -12.67
CA GLN A 392 -42.54 -44.40 -11.99
C GLN A 392 -42.25 -44.25 -10.50
N ALA A 393 -41.79 -45.30 -9.82
CA ALA A 393 -41.35 -45.26 -8.43
C ALA A 393 -40.06 -44.42 -8.27
N GLN A 394 -39.08 -44.56 -9.16
CA GLN A 394 -37.88 -43.71 -9.17
C GLN A 394 -38.20 -42.23 -9.44
N ILE A 395 -39.14 -41.94 -10.35
CA ILE A 395 -39.59 -40.57 -10.60
C ILE A 395 -40.29 -39.99 -9.35
N ALA A 396 -41.07 -40.78 -8.62
CA ALA A 396 -41.70 -40.35 -7.37
C ALA A 396 -40.66 -40.10 -6.26
N GLU A 397 -39.67 -40.97 -6.12
CA GLU A 397 -38.55 -40.83 -5.18
C GLU A 397 -37.72 -39.57 -5.50
N LEU A 398 -37.37 -39.35 -6.76
CA LEU A 398 -36.62 -38.16 -7.21
C LEU A 398 -37.41 -36.87 -7.01
N LYS A 399 -38.73 -36.88 -7.23
CA LYS A 399 -39.60 -35.73 -6.92
C LYS A 399 -39.65 -35.44 -5.42
N MET A 400 -39.66 -36.46 -4.58
CA MET A 400 -39.64 -36.29 -3.13
C MET A 400 -38.29 -35.77 -2.64
N GLN A 401 -37.18 -36.22 -3.23
CA GLN A 401 -35.84 -35.70 -2.96
C GLN A 401 -35.69 -34.25 -3.43
N LEU A 402 -36.24 -33.89 -4.60
CA LEU A 402 -36.28 -32.52 -5.10
C LEU A 402 -37.06 -31.60 -4.15
N ALA A 403 -38.25 -32.00 -3.71
CA ALA A 403 -39.05 -31.22 -2.77
C ALA A 403 -38.32 -31.02 -1.42
N LYS A 404 -37.58 -32.03 -0.96
CA LYS A 404 -36.76 -31.94 0.27
C LYS A 404 -35.58 -31.00 0.09
N LYS A 405 -34.96 -31.00 -1.10
CA LYS A 405 -33.88 -30.06 -1.46
C LYS A 405 -34.39 -28.63 -1.62
N GLU A 406 -35.60 -28.45 -2.12
CA GLU A 406 -36.28 -27.15 -2.18
C GLU A 406 -36.58 -26.62 -0.77
N GLU A 407 -37.04 -27.45 0.17
CA GLU A 407 -37.19 -27.06 1.58
C GLU A 407 -35.85 -26.71 2.26
N GLU A 408 -34.80 -27.50 2.01
CA GLU A 408 -33.45 -27.20 2.52
C GLU A 408 -32.90 -25.88 1.96
N LEU A 409 -33.13 -25.60 0.68
CA LEU A 409 -32.76 -24.35 0.03
C LEU A 409 -33.54 -23.17 0.62
N GLN A 410 -34.85 -23.32 0.85
CA GLN A 410 -35.68 -22.28 1.46
C GLN A 410 -35.25 -21.98 2.90
N ALA A 411 -34.89 -23.01 3.67
CA ALA A 411 -34.34 -22.87 5.02
C ALA A 411 -32.94 -22.22 5.02
N ALA A 412 -32.11 -22.51 4.02
CA ALA A 412 -30.81 -21.87 3.86
C ALA A 412 -30.95 -20.38 3.49
N LEU A 413 -31.91 -20.04 2.62
CA LEU A 413 -32.23 -18.65 2.28
C LEU A 413 -32.75 -17.87 3.50
N SER A 414 -33.61 -18.46 4.33
CA SER A 414 -34.06 -17.79 5.56
C SER A 414 -32.91 -17.56 6.55
N ARG A 415 -31.97 -18.51 6.67
CA ARG A 415 -30.76 -18.32 7.49
C ARG A 415 -29.84 -17.23 6.93
N LEU A 416 -29.73 -17.14 5.61
CA LEU A 416 -28.97 -16.07 4.96
C LEU A 416 -29.58 -14.70 5.25
N ASP A 417 -30.91 -14.58 5.23
CA ASP A 417 -31.61 -13.34 5.59
C ASP A 417 -31.39 -12.96 7.06
N ASP A 418 -31.43 -13.94 7.97
CA ASP A 418 -31.12 -13.72 9.41
C ASP A 418 -29.65 -13.31 9.64
N GLU A 419 -28.71 -13.93 8.92
CA GLU A 419 -27.28 -13.57 8.93
C GLU A 419 -27.04 -12.15 8.36
N ILE A 420 -27.73 -11.78 7.28
CA ILE A 420 -27.68 -10.42 6.71
C ILE A 420 -28.24 -9.40 7.70
N ALA A 421 -29.34 -9.72 8.39
CA ALA A 421 -29.91 -8.86 9.43
C ALA A 421 -28.96 -8.70 10.64
N GLN A 422 -28.31 -9.78 11.07
CA GLN A 422 -27.30 -9.73 12.14
C GLN A 422 -26.05 -8.95 11.73
N LYS A 423 -25.55 -9.14 10.51
CA LYS A 423 -24.44 -8.36 9.93
C LYS A 423 -24.78 -6.86 9.90
N ASN A 424 -25.99 -6.50 9.49
CA ASN A 424 -26.41 -5.09 9.44
C ASN A 424 -26.53 -4.47 10.84
N ASN A 425 -27.02 -5.23 11.82
CA ASN A 425 -27.04 -4.80 13.22
C ASN A 425 -25.62 -4.65 13.81
N ALA A 426 -24.70 -5.56 13.46
CA ALA A 426 -23.30 -5.49 13.86
C ALA A 426 -22.60 -4.27 13.24
N LEU A 427 -22.83 -3.99 11.95
CA LEU A 427 -22.32 -2.79 11.27
C LEU A 427 -22.84 -1.50 11.90
N LYS A 428 -24.11 -1.48 12.33
CA LYS A 428 -24.68 -0.34 13.04
C LYS A 428 -24.02 -0.15 14.42
N LYS A 429 -23.76 -1.24 15.14
CA LYS A 429 -23.02 -1.24 16.42
C LYS A 429 -21.57 -0.77 16.26
N ILE A 430 -20.92 -1.17 15.16
CA ILE A 430 -19.57 -0.72 14.81
C ILE A 430 -19.56 0.79 14.59
N ARG A 431 -20.51 1.34 13.81
CA ARG A 431 -20.62 2.80 13.60
C ARG A 431 -20.89 3.57 14.89
N GLU A 432 -21.72 3.05 15.78
CA GLU A 432 -21.97 3.65 17.11
C GLU A 432 -20.69 3.64 17.97
N LEU A 433 -19.92 2.56 17.95
CA LEU A 433 -18.65 2.44 18.67
C LEU A 433 -17.54 3.29 18.04
N GLU A 434 -17.49 3.41 16.72
CA GLU A 434 -16.59 4.32 16.00
C GLU A 434 -16.89 5.79 16.34
N GLY A 435 -18.18 6.15 16.45
CA GLY A 435 -18.60 7.46 16.98
C GLY A 435 -18.11 7.69 18.41
N HIS A 436 -18.30 6.73 19.31
CA HIS A 436 -17.77 6.84 20.68
C HIS A 436 -16.25 6.88 20.76
N ILE A 437 -15.53 6.19 19.86
CA ILE A 437 -14.08 6.28 19.77
C ILE A 437 -13.65 7.68 19.29
N SER A 438 -14.37 8.26 18.34
CA SER A 438 -14.15 9.62 17.87
C SER A 438 -14.38 10.65 18.99
N ASP A 439 -15.48 10.54 19.73
CA ASP A 439 -15.79 11.41 20.86
C ASP A 439 -14.70 11.28 21.96
N LEU A 440 -14.28 10.05 22.28
CA LEU A 440 -13.21 9.80 23.25
C LEU A 440 -11.83 10.26 22.76
N GLN A 441 -11.58 10.26 21.44
CA GLN A 441 -10.37 10.83 20.86
C GLN A 441 -10.37 12.35 20.94
N GLU A 442 -11.52 13.00 20.71
CA GLU A 442 -11.69 14.44 20.86
C GLU A 442 -11.51 14.87 22.33
N ASP A 443 -12.07 14.10 23.27
CA ASP A 443 -11.85 14.27 24.71
C ASP A 443 -10.38 14.07 25.08
N LEU A 444 -9.72 13.03 24.57
CA LEU A 444 -8.29 12.76 24.83
C LEU A 444 -7.39 13.88 24.28
N ASP A 445 -7.70 14.41 23.11
CA ASP A 445 -6.94 15.51 22.51
C ASP A 445 -7.22 16.83 23.23
N SER A 446 -8.44 17.05 23.75
CA SER A 446 -8.76 18.17 24.63
C SER A 446 -7.99 18.09 25.96
N GLU A 447 -7.90 16.90 26.56
CA GLU A 447 -7.12 16.64 27.77
C GLU A 447 -5.61 16.75 27.51
N ARG A 448 -5.12 16.30 26.35
CA ARG A 448 -3.72 16.51 25.94
C ARG A 448 -3.42 18.00 25.73
N ALA A 449 -4.33 18.77 25.16
CA ALA A 449 -4.18 20.22 25.01
C ALA A 449 -4.19 20.92 26.38
N ALA A 450 -5.09 20.53 27.28
CA ALA A 450 -5.14 21.03 28.65
C ALA A 450 -3.87 20.66 29.45
N ARG A 451 -3.40 19.41 29.32
CA ARG A 451 -2.17 18.92 29.94
C ARG A 451 -0.93 19.61 29.39
N ASN A 452 -0.83 19.83 28.08
CA ASN A 452 0.28 20.57 27.49
C ASN A 452 0.28 22.04 27.95
N LYS A 453 -0.90 22.65 28.13
CA LYS A 453 -1.03 24.00 28.69
C LYS A 453 -0.63 24.04 30.16
N ALA A 454 -0.99 23.03 30.95
CA ALA A 454 -0.59 22.88 32.34
C ALA A 454 0.91 22.55 32.50
N GLU A 455 1.48 21.71 31.63
CA GLU A 455 2.93 21.43 31.61
C GLU A 455 3.73 22.66 31.16
N LYS A 456 3.22 23.44 30.20
CA LYS A 456 3.81 24.72 29.83
C LYS A 456 3.79 25.70 31.00
N GLN A 457 2.65 25.87 31.67
CA GLN A 457 2.57 26.70 32.89
C GLN A 457 3.47 26.18 34.02
N LYS A 458 3.62 24.85 34.18
CA LYS A 458 4.54 24.24 35.15
C LYS A 458 6.01 24.47 34.78
N ARG A 459 6.33 24.51 33.48
CA ARG A 459 7.67 24.79 32.97
C ARG A 459 8.01 26.27 33.13
N ASP A 460 7.08 27.16 32.79
CA ASP A 460 7.20 28.60 32.99
C ASP A 460 7.34 28.94 34.48
N LEU A 461 6.50 28.37 35.35
CA LEU A 461 6.63 28.49 36.81
C LEU A 461 7.90 27.81 37.34
N GLY A 462 8.37 26.74 36.71
CA GLY A 462 9.61 26.05 37.05
C GLY A 462 10.86 26.87 36.71
N GLU A 463 10.84 27.57 35.58
CA GLU A 463 11.86 28.52 35.14
C GLU A 463 11.85 29.78 36.02
N GLU A 464 10.68 30.27 36.46
CA GLU A 464 10.57 31.33 37.47
C GLU A 464 11.09 30.89 38.85
N LEU A 465 10.88 29.62 39.23
CA LEU A 465 11.34 29.06 40.50
C LEU A 465 12.85 28.76 40.47
N GLU A 466 13.40 28.33 39.34
CA GLU A 466 14.85 28.24 39.14
C GLU A 466 15.51 29.61 39.09
N ALA A 467 14.90 30.61 38.45
CA ALA A 467 15.37 32.00 38.48
C ALA A 467 15.41 32.56 39.92
N LEU A 468 14.34 32.32 40.70
CA LEU A 468 14.29 32.67 42.14
C LEU A 468 15.26 31.84 42.99
N LYS A 469 15.56 30.59 42.63
CA LYS A 469 16.59 29.77 43.29
C LYS A 469 17.99 30.25 43.00
N THR A 470 18.31 30.67 41.78
CA THR A 470 19.59 31.30 41.46
C THR A 470 19.73 32.67 42.13
N GLU A 471 18.65 33.46 42.25
CA GLU A 471 18.66 34.67 43.09
C GLU A 471 18.84 34.35 44.58
N LEU A 472 18.31 33.23 45.06
CA LEU A 472 18.47 32.78 46.46
C LEU A 472 19.87 32.22 46.74
N GLU A 473 20.46 31.47 45.81
CA GLU A 473 21.83 30.95 45.89
C GLU A 473 22.87 32.09 45.83
N ASP A 474 22.63 33.12 45.00
CA ASP A 474 23.44 34.35 44.99
C ASP A 474 23.30 35.17 46.30
N THR A 475 22.23 34.97 47.08
CA THR A 475 22.09 35.56 48.43
C THR A 475 22.65 34.69 49.56
N LEU A 476 22.85 33.39 49.36
CA LEU A 476 23.37 32.46 50.36
C LEU A 476 24.88 32.67 50.63
N ASP A 477 25.67 33.00 49.62
CA ASP A 477 27.10 33.35 49.79
C ASP A 477 27.32 34.71 50.46
N SER A 478 26.32 35.61 50.44
CA SER A 478 26.32 36.85 51.22
C SER A 478 26.01 36.63 52.71
N THR A 479 25.56 35.43 53.10
CA THR A 479 24.93 35.18 54.42
C THR A 479 25.89 34.63 55.48
N ALA A 480 27.07 34.11 55.09
CA ALA A 480 28.11 33.71 56.05
C ALA A 480 28.73 34.93 56.78
N THR A 481 28.87 36.07 56.10
CA THR A 481 29.37 37.32 56.70
C THR A 481 28.32 38.10 57.52
N GLN A 482 27.05 37.69 57.49
CA GLN A 482 25.96 38.37 58.20
C GLN A 482 25.59 37.73 59.55
N GLN A 483 26.04 36.50 59.84
CA GLN A 483 25.75 35.83 61.11
C GLN A 483 26.53 36.45 62.30
N GLU A 484 27.76 36.94 62.10
CA GLU A 484 28.50 37.68 63.15
C GLU A 484 27.91 39.07 63.43
N LEU A 485 27.20 39.66 62.47
CA LEU A 485 26.54 40.97 62.62
C LEU A 485 25.14 40.86 63.28
N ARG A 486 24.47 39.71 63.19
CA ARG A 486 23.17 39.46 63.83
C ARG A 486 23.28 39.31 65.35
N ALA A 487 24.35 38.67 65.86
CA ALA A 487 24.56 38.52 67.30
C ALA A 487 24.74 39.88 68.02
N LYS A 488 25.37 40.86 67.36
CA LYS A 488 25.49 42.24 67.89
C LYS A 488 24.19 43.05 67.78
N ARG A 489 23.33 42.76 66.78
CA ARG A 489 22.04 43.43 66.60
C ARG A 489 20.94 42.91 67.54
N GLU A 490 20.96 41.64 67.95
CA GLU A 490 19.97 41.11 68.91
C GLU A 490 20.10 41.75 70.32
N GLN A 491 21.31 42.16 70.71
CA GLN A 491 21.59 42.85 71.97
C GLN A 491 21.17 44.34 71.93
N GLU A 492 21.25 44.99 70.77
CA GLU A 492 20.72 46.35 70.56
C GLU A 492 19.19 46.36 70.43
N VAL A 493 18.59 45.35 69.80
CA VAL A 493 17.13 45.22 69.65
C VAL A 493 16.43 44.99 70.99
N THR A 494 17.07 44.31 71.96
CA THR A 494 16.50 44.14 73.30
C THR A 494 16.53 45.43 74.13
N MET A 495 17.54 46.29 73.97
CA MET A 495 17.56 47.62 74.61
C MET A 495 16.59 48.60 73.93
N LEU A 496 16.47 48.55 72.60
CA LEU A 496 15.54 49.40 71.85
C LEU A 496 14.08 48.99 72.03
N LYS A 497 13.76 47.71 72.28
CA LYS A 497 12.40 47.27 72.62
C LYS A 497 11.92 47.82 73.98
N LYS A 498 12.79 47.87 75.00
CA LYS A 498 12.45 48.51 76.28
C LYS A 498 12.22 50.02 76.14
N ALA A 499 13.05 50.71 75.37
CA ALA A 499 12.86 52.14 75.10
C ALA A 499 11.60 52.43 74.26
N LEU A 500 11.25 51.53 73.33
CA LEU A 500 10.05 51.62 72.51
C LEU A 500 8.77 51.36 73.32
N ASP A 501 8.78 50.42 74.28
CA ASP A 501 7.62 50.17 75.14
C ASP A 501 7.35 51.34 76.12
N GLU A 502 8.40 52.01 76.61
CA GLU A 502 8.29 53.22 77.45
C GLU A 502 7.72 54.42 76.65
N GLU A 503 8.18 54.62 75.42
CA GLU A 503 7.63 55.65 74.52
C GLU A 503 6.23 55.30 74.01
N THR A 504 5.93 54.03 73.77
CA THR A 504 4.58 53.61 73.33
C THR A 504 3.54 53.86 74.42
N ARG A 505 3.87 53.67 75.70
CA ARG A 505 2.99 54.05 76.83
C ARG A 505 2.79 55.55 76.96
N SER A 506 3.83 56.35 76.69
CA SER A 506 3.76 57.82 76.64
C SER A 506 2.90 58.31 75.47
N HIS A 507 3.05 57.67 74.31
CA HIS A 507 2.26 57.93 73.10
C HIS A 507 0.80 57.51 73.26
N GLU A 508 0.51 56.37 73.90
CA GLU A 508 -0.86 55.94 74.18
C GLU A 508 -1.59 56.89 75.13
N ALA A 509 -0.91 57.41 76.16
CA ALA A 509 -1.46 58.42 77.06
C ALA A 509 -1.76 59.75 76.33
N GLN A 510 -0.87 60.21 75.45
CA GLN A 510 -1.10 61.39 74.61
C GLN A 510 -2.20 61.17 73.56
N VAL A 511 -2.32 59.95 73.02
CA VAL A 511 -3.39 59.59 72.08
C VAL A 511 -4.74 59.52 72.78
N GLN A 512 -4.81 59.12 74.06
CA GLN A 512 -6.05 59.13 74.84
C GLN A 512 -6.52 60.56 75.15
N GLU A 513 -5.60 61.46 75.50
CA GLU A 513 -5.90 62.89 75.69
C GLU A 513 -6.32 63.57 74.36
N MET A 514 -5.66 63.22 73.26
CA MET A 514 -6.03 63.68 71.92
C MET A 514 -7.39 63.12 71.48
N ARG A 515 -7.71 61.86 71.79
CA ARG A 515 -9.03 61.27 71.51
C ARG A 515 -10.14 61.98 72.28
N GLN A 516 -9.95 62.32 73.56
CA GLN A 516 -10.94 63.12 74.31
C GLN A 516 -11.16 64.51 73.70
N LYS A 517 -10.10 65.20 73.27
CA LYS A 517 -10.20 66.50 72.57
C LYS A 517 -10.86 66.38 71.19
N HIS A 518 -10.60 65.28 70.47
CA HIS A 518 -11.24 65.02 69.17
C HIS A 518 -12.71 64.63 69.33
N THR A 519 -13.12 63.93 70.40
CA THR A 519 -14.53 63.62 70.66
C THR A 519 -15.34 64.89 70.95
N GLN A 520 -14.80 65.82 71.75
CA GLN A 520 -15.45 67.13 71.99
C GLN A 520 -15.52 67.99 70.72
N ALA A 521 -14.46 68.00 69.89
CA ALA A 521 -14.47 68.69 68.60
C ALA A 521 -15.42 68.04 67.58
N VAL A 522 -15.61 66.72 67.65
CA VAL A 522 -16.56 65.99 66.81
C VAL A 522 -18.01 66.26 67.24
N GLU A 523 -18.30 66.40 68.53
CA GLU A 523 -19.63 66.82 69.02
C GLU A 523 -19.97 68.24 68.56
N GLU A 524 -19.05 69.21 68.68
CA GLU A 524 -19.23 70.58 68.16
C GLU A 524 -19.37 70.60 66.62
N LEU A 525 -18.60 69.78 65.90
CA LEU A 525 -18.72 69.65 64.44
C LEU A 525 -20.02 68.95 64.05
N THR A 526 -20.56 68.04 64.85
CA THR A 526 -21.82 67.33 64.59
C THR A 526 -23.02 68.27 64.75
N GLU A 527 -22.98 69.15 65.74
CA GLU A 527 -24.00 70.20 65.97
C GLU A 527 -23.97 71.27 64.85
N GLN A 528 -22.77 71.63 64.37
CA GLN A 528 -22.60 72.45 63.16
C GLN A 528 -23.08 71.73 61.89
N LEU A 529 -22.89 70.41 61.78
CA LEU A 529 -23.33 69.60 60.64
C LEU A 529 -24.87 69.47 60.60
N GLU A 530 -25.55 69.47 61.75
CA GLU A 530 -27.02 69.53 61.82
C GLU A 530 -27.60 70.90 61.44
N GLN A 531 -26.93 71.99 61.82
CA GLN A 531 -27.26 73.33 61.30
C GLN A 531 -27.04 73.43 59.78
N PHE A 532 -25.92 72.89 59.27
CA PHE A 532 -25.65 72.83 57.82
C PHE A 532 -26.60 71.88 57.06
N LYS A 533 -27.08 70.79 57.67
CA LYS A 533 -28.10 69.92 57.06
C LYS A 533 -29.45 70.61 56.92
N ARG A 534 -29.86 71.43 57.89
CA ARG A 534 -31.09 72.26 57.78
C ARG A 534 -30.94 73.36 56.72
N ALA A 535 -29.78 74.01 56.63
CA ALA A 535 -29.47 74.97 55.58
C ALA A 535 -29.41 74.31 54.18
N LYS A 536 -28.85 73.10 54.09
CA LYS A 536 -28.79 72.29 52.88
C LYS A 536 -30.17 71.82 52.42
N ALA A 537 -31.06 71.42 53.32
CA ALA A 537 -32.43 71.03 52.97
C ALA A 537 -33.27 72.21 52.41
N ASN A 538 -33.03 73.43 52.89
CA ASN A 538 -33.63 74.65 52.32
C ASN A 538 -33.01 75.02 50.96
N LEU A 539 -31.70 74.83 50.78
CA LEU A 539 -31.02 75.03 49.50
C LEU A 539 -31.39 73.97 48.45
N ASP A 540 -31.60 72.72 48.85
CA ASP A 540 -32.03 71.62 47.94
C ASP A 540 -33.49 71.84 47.47
N LYS A 541 -34.37 72.43 48.29
CA LYS A 541 -35.71 72.86 47.85
C LYS A 541 -35.69 74.01 46.84
N ASN A 542 -34.82 75.01 47.06
CA ASN A 542 -34.62 76.12 46.11
C ASN A 542 -33.92 75.65 44.82
N LYS A 543 -33.03 74.66 44.93
CA LYS A 543 -32.36 74.01 43.78
C LYS A 543 -33.36 73.22 42.94
N GLN A 544 -34.29 72.47 43.54
CA GLN A 544 -35.34 71.75 42.79
C GLN A 544 -36.34 72.70 42.10
N THR A 545 -36.62 73.88 42.65
CA THR A 545 -37.46 74.90 41.98
C THR A 545 -36.73 75.52 40.80
N LEU A 546 -35.44 75.86 40.95
CA LEU A 546 -34.61 76.37 39.86
C LEU A 546 -34.31 75.31 38.80
N GLU A 547 -34.16 74.03 39.16
CA GLU A 547 -34.00 72.92 38.21
C GLU A 547 -35.27 72.66 37.40
N LYS A 548 -36.46 72.90 37.98
CA LYS A 548 -37.74 72.81 37.28
C LYS A 548 -37.95 73.98 36.31
N GLU A 549 -37.63 75.21 36.73
CA GLU A 549 -37.64 76.39 35.84
C GLU A 549 -36.60 76.29 34.71
N ASN A 550 -35.43 75.68 34.98
CA ASN A 550 -34.39 75.44 33.98
C ASN A 550 -34.76 74.27 33.03
N ALA A 551 -35.55 73.29 33.50
CA ALA A 551 -36.13 72.24 32.66
C ALA A 551 -37.24 72.77 31.73
N ASP A 552 -38.08 73.69 32.22
CA ASP A 552 -39.13 74.34 31.42
C ASP A 552 -38.52 75.30 30.37
N LEU A 553 -37.49 76.08 30.73
CA LEU A 553 -36.71 76.91 29.80
C LEU A 553 -35.89 76.07 28.79
N ALA A 554 -35.38 74.91 29.19
CA ALA A 554 -34.72 73.96 28.28
C ALA A 554 -35.72 73.26 27.33
N GLY A 555 -36.99 73.13 27.74
CA GLY A 555 -38.10 72.70 26.89
C GLY A 555 -38.45 73.73 25.82
N GLU A 556 -38.58 75.00 26.18
CA GLU A 556 -38.80 76.10 25.23
C GLU A 556 -37.62 76.28 24.25
N LEU A 557 -36.39 76.12 24.72
CA LEU A 557 -35.18 76.12 23.88
C LEU A 557 -35.12 74.90 22.93
N ARG A 558 -35.64 73.74 23.31
CA ARG A 558 -35.75 72.56 22.41
C ARG A 558 -36.79 72.75 21.32
N VAL A 559 -37.94 73.35 21.63
CA VAL A 559 -38.99 73.66 20.64
C VAL A 559 -38.54 74.75 19.66
N LEU A 560 -37.87 75.81 20.14
CA LEU A 560 -37.26 76.84 19.29
C LEU A 560 -36.09 76.31 18.44
N SER A 561 -35.29 75.38 18.97
CA SER A 561 -34.19 74.72 18.25
C SER A 561 -34.69 73.75 17.18
N GLN A 562 -35.78 72.99 17.45
CA GLN A 562 -36.44 72.15 16.44
C GLN A 562 -37.09 72.97 15.32
N ALA A 563 -37.76 74.09 15.62
CA ALA A 563 -38.31 75.00 14.61
C ALA A 563 -37.21 75.67 13.75
N LYS A 564 -36.04 75.95 14.33
CA LYS A 564 -34.87 76.48 13.60
C LYS A 564 -34.23 75.42 12.68
N GLN A 565 -34.16 74.16 13.12
CA GLN A 565 -33.62 73.05 12.32
C GLN A 565 -34.52 72.66 11.14
N GLU A 566 -35.85 72.76 11.25
CA GLU A 566 -36.77 72.52 10.12
C GLU A 566 -36.68 73.60 9.03
N VAL A 567 -36.43 74.86 9.41
CA VAL A 567 -36.23 75.98 8.48
C VAL A 567 -34.86 75.90 7.79
N GLU A 568 -33.80 75.52 8.51
CA GLU A 568 -32.47 75.25 7.91
C GLU A 568 -32.47 74.01 7.00
N HIS A 569 -33.27 72.99 7.29
CA HIS A 569 -33.37 71.79 6.45
C HIS A 569 -34.11 72.05 5.14
N LYS A 570 -35.15 72.91 5.13
CA LYS A 570 -35.83 73.38 3.90
C LYS A 570 -34.95 74.31 3.05
N LYS A 571 -34.14 75.17 3.67
CA LYS A 571 -33.17 76.03 2.97
C LYS A 571 -32.07 75.22 2.28
N LYS A 572 -31.47 74.24 2.98
CA LYS A 572 -30.46 73.33 2.39
C LYS A 572 -31.01 72.42 1.29
N LYS A 573 -32.29 71.99 1.36
CA LYS A 573 -32.92 71.21 0.28
C LYS A 573 -33.12 72.01 -1.01
N LEU A 574 -33.43 73.30 -0.91
CA LEU A 574 -33.60 74.19 -2.07
C LEU A 574 -32.26 74.66 -2.66
N GLU A 575 -31.21 74.81 -1.84
CA GLU A 575 -29.84 75.08 -2.30
C GLU A 575 -29.20 73.86 -2.98
N VAL A 576 -29.44 72.62 -2.51
CA VAL A 576 -28.97 71.38 -3.15
C VAL A 576 -29.70 71.10 -4.48
N GLN A 577 -30.99 71.39 -4.60
CA GLN A 577 -31.73 71.24 -5.86
C GLN A 577 -31.29 72.22 -6.96
N LEU A 578 -30.80 73.40 -6.58
CA LEU A 578 -30.24 74.39 -7.52
C LEU A 578 -28.83 73.98 -8.01
N GLN A 579 -28.02 73.39 -7.12
CA GLN A 579 -26.65 72.95 -7.40
C GLN A 579 -26.60 71.58 -8.12
N GLU A 580 -27.61 70.71 -7.92
CA GLU A 580 -27.81 69.48 -8.69
C GLU A 580 -28.28 69.75 -10.14
N LEU A 581 -29.06 70.79 -10.41
CA LEU A 581 -29.46 71.16 -11.78
C LEU A 581 -28.31 71.81 -12.57
N GLN A 582 -27.42 72.55 -11.89
CA GLN A 582 -26.20 73.10 -12.48
C GLN A 582 -25.13 72.02 -12.74
N SER A 583 -24.94 71.06 -11.83
CA SER A 583 -24.02 69.93 -12.06
C SER A 583 -24.56 68.92 -13.09
N LYS A 584 -25.87 68.67 -13.16
CA LYS A 584 -26.47 67.84 -14.21
C LYS A 584 -26.36 68.42 -15.62
N CYS A 585 -26.34 69.75 -15.78
CA CYS A 585 -26.06 70.37 -17.09
C CYS A 585 -24.57 70.24 -17.47
N SER A 586 -23.63 70.43 -16.53
CA SER A 586 -22.19 70.26 -16.81
C SER A 586 -21.77 68.79 -16.99
N ASP A 587 -22.41 67.87 -16.28
CA ASP A 587 -22.17 66.43 -16.41
C ASP A 587 -22.84 65.85 -17.65
N GLY A 588 -23.95 66.45 -18.12
CA GLY A 588 -24.56 66.14 -19.42
C GLY A 588 -23.70 66.56 -20.61
N GLU A 589 -22.99 67.70 -20.52
CA GLU A 589 -22.03 68.14 -21.55
C GLU A 589 -20.74 67.30 -21.54
N ARG A 590 -20.26 66.84 -20.37
CA ARG A 590 -19.16 65.86 -20.25
C ARG A 590 -19.54 64.46 -20.75
N ALA A 591 -20.72 63.95 -20.38
CA ALA A 591 -21.21 62.66 -20.85
C ALA A 591 -21.44 62.64 -22.37
N ARG A 592 -21.83 63.78 -22.97
CA ARG A 592 -21.96 63.92 -24.44
C ARG A 592 -20.60 63.91 -25.15
N ALA A 593 -19.55 64.47 -24.55
CA ALA A 593 -18.18 64.40 -25.07
C ALA A 593 -17.58 62.98 -24.92
N GLU A 594 -17.79 62.33 -23.77
CA GLU A 594 -17.32 60.96 -23.50
C GLU A 594 -18.08 59.90 -24.30
N LEU A 595 -19.36 60.11 -24.62
CA LEU A 595 -20.12 59.26 -25.54
C LEU A 595 -19.66 59.44 -26.99
N ASN A 596 -19.26 60.65 -27.40
CA ASN A 596 -18.73 60.89 -28.75
C ASN A 596 -17.34 60.23 -28.93
N ASP A 597 -16.49 60.25 -27.90
CA ASP A 597 -15.21 59.53 -27.88
C ASP A 597 -15.39 58.00 -27.80
N LYS A 598 -16.43 57.51 -27.11
CA LYS A 598 -16.80 56.08 -27.12
C LYS A 598 -17.38 55.62 -28.46
N VAL A 599 -18.16 56.46 -29.15
CA VAL A 599 -18.62 56.17 -30.52
C VAL A 599 -17.44 56.09 -31.48
N HIS A 600 -16.45 56.99 -31.37
CA HIS A 600 -15.24 56.94 -32.20
C HIS A 600 -14.35 55.71 -31.90
N LYS A 601 -14.25 55.29 -30.63
CA LYS A 601 -13.55 54.04 -30.25
C LYS A 601 -14.28 52.78 -30.71
N LEU A 602 -15.61 52.74 -30.59
CA LEU A 602 -16.43 51.62 -31.07
C LEU A 602 -16.45 51.54 -32.61
N GLN A 603 -16.32 52.66 -33.31
CA GLN A 603 -16.18 52.69 -34.78
C GLN A 603 -14.84 52.07 -35.24
N ASN A 604 -13.74 52.37 -34.53
CA ASN A 604 -12.44 51.75 -34.77
C ASN A 604 -12.39 50.27 -34.37
N GLU A 605 -13.12 49.87 -33.32
CA GLU A 605 -13.28 48.46 -32.94
C GLU A 605 -14.15 47.69 -33.94
N VAL A 606 -15.17 48.31 -34.55
CA VAL A 606 -15.96 47.71 -35.63
C VAL A 606 -15.11 47.51 -36.90
N GLU A 607 -14.24 48.46 -37.27
CA GLU A 607 -13.30 48.29 -38.38
C GLU A 607 -12.25 47.20 -38.08
N SER A 608 -11.78 47.09 -36.83
CA SER A 608 -10.87 46.02 -36.38
C SER A 608 -11.53 44.65 -36.36
N VAL A 609 -12.80 44.54 -35.91
CA VAL A 609 -13.57 43.28 -35.91
C VAL A 609 -13.94 42.87 -37.33
N THR A 610 -14.20 43.82 -38.22
CA THR A 610 -14.41 43.54 -39.66
C THR A 610 -13.13 43.04 -40.34
N GLY A 611 -11.94 43.52 -39.91
CA GLY A 611 -10.65 42.95 -40.30
C GLY A 611 -10.43 41.52 -39.79
N MET A 612 -10.76 41.25 -38.51
CA MET A 612 -10.68 39.91 -37.92
C MET A 612 -11.68 38.93 -38.53
N LEU A 613 -12.85 39.41 -38.97
CA LEU A 613 -13.85 38.62 -39.69
C LEU A 613 -13.34 38.21 -41.09
N ASN A 614 -12.71 39.13 -41.83
CA ASN A 614 -12.08 38.82 -43.13
C ASN A 614 -10.90 37.84 -43.00
N GLU A 615 -10.12 37.91 -41.92
CA GLU A 615 -9.07 36.92 -41.62
C GLU A 615 -9.64 35.56 -41.18
N ALA A 616 -10.76 35.55 -40.47
CA ALA A 616 -11.47 34.33 -40.08
C ALA A 616 -12.15 33.65 -41.28
N GLU A 617 -12.74 34.41 -42.20
CA GLU A 617 -13.26 33.90 -43.48
C GLU A 617 -12.14 33.37 -44.37
N GLY A 618 -10.97 34.03 -44.40
CA GLY A 618 -9.77 33.51 -45.06
C GLY A 618 -9.26 32.19 -44.47
N LYS A 619 -9.31 32.05 -43.13
CA LYS A 619 -8.98 30.79 -42.43
C LYS A 619 -10.05 29.71 -42.65
N ALA A 620 -11.33 30.06 -42.75
CA ALA A 620 -12.42 29.15 -43.07
C ALA A 620 -12.32 28.62 -44.51
N ILE A 621 -11.93 29.45 -45.48
CA ILE A 621 -11.66 29.03 -46.86
C ILE A 621 -10.43 28.11 -46.95
N LYS A 622 -9.41 28.34 -46.11
CA LYS A 622 -8.23 27.48 -46.01
C LYS A 622 -8.57 26.11 -45.40
N LEU A 623 -9.34 26.11 -44.31
CA LEU A 623 -9.84 24.89 -43.67
C LEU A 623 -10.82 24.12 -44.57
N ALA A 624 -11.63 24.80 -45.38
CA ALA A 624 -12.49 24.14 -46.37
C ALA A 624 -11.68 23.46 -47.49
N LYS A 625 -10.54 24.05 -47.90
CA LYS A 625 -9.59 23.40 -48.82
C LYS A 625 -8.85 22.23 -48.17
N ASP A 626 -8.50 22.34 -46.90
CA ASP A 626 -7.85 21.26 -46.15
C ASP A 626 -8.82 20.09 -45.90
N VAL A 627 -10.11 20.36 -45.68
CA VAL A 627 -11.18 19.34 -45.60
C VAL A 627 -11.42 18.66 -46.95
N ALA A 628 -11.36 19.40 -48.06
CA ALA A 628 -11.43 18.79 -49.40
C ALA A 628 -10.19 17.94 -49.73
N SER A 629 -9.00 18.36 -49.28
CA SER A 629 -7.75 17.60 -49.35
C SER A 629 -7.79 16.33 -48.50
N LEU A 630 -8.30 16.41 -47.27
CA LEU A 630 -8.49 15.26 -46.39
C LEU A 630 -9.60 14.33 -46.90
N GLY A 631 -10.62 14.86 -47.58
CA GLY A 631 -11.63 14.08 -48.29
C GLY A 631 -11.05 13.29 -49.46
N SER A 632 -10.13 13.89 -50.23
CA SER A 632 -9.40 13.18 -51.30
C SER A 632 -8.48 12.09 -50.72
N GLN A 633 -7.79 12.35 -49.61
CA GLN A 633 -6.96 11.34 -48.93
C GLN A 633 -7.80 10.21 -48.33
N LEU A 634 -9.01 10.50 -47.83
CA LEU A 634 -9.96 9.49 -47.37
C LEU A 634 -10.47 8.63 -48.53
N GLN A 635 -10.72 9.23 -49.69
CA GLN A 635 -11.15 8.52 -50.90
C GLN A 635 -10.04 7.66 -51.49
N ASP A 636 -8.79 8.13 -51.50
CA ASP A 636 -7.61 7.33 -51.88
C ASP A 636 -7.39 6.15 -50.93
N THR A 637 -7.65 6.32 -49.62
CA THR A 637 -7.60 5.20 -48.64
C THR A 637 -8.78 4.24 -48.77
N GLN A 638 -9.94 4.70 -49.25
CA GLN A 638 -11.09 3.83 -49.54
C GLN A 638 -10.89 3.05 -50.85
N GLU A 639 -10.22 3.62 -51.86
CA GLU A 639 -9.81 2.90 -53.06
C GLU A 639 -8.69 1.89 -52.77
N LEU A 640 -7.73 2.22 -51.90
CA LEU A 640 -6.73 1.26 -51.39
C LEU A 640 -7.39 0.12 -50.58
N LEU A 641 -8.43 0.41 -49.80
CA LEU A 641 -9.22 -0.60 -49.10
C LEU A 641 -10.02 -1.49 -50.07
N GLN A 642 -10.54 -0.93 -51.17
CA GLN A 642 -11.20 -1.72 -52.23
C GLN A 642 -10.21 -2.56 -53.04
N GLU A 643 -9.01 -2.05 -53.30
CA GLU A 643 -7.91 -2.78 -53.96
C GLU A 643 -7.37 -3.90 -53.04
N GLU A 644 -7.23 -3.67 -51.74
CA GLU A 644 -6.93 -4.70 -50.72
C GLU A 644 -8.05 -5.74 -50.59
N THR A 645 -9.32 -5.33 -50.68
CA THR A 645 -10.45 -6.27 -50.67
C THR A 645 -10.49 -7.11 -51.95
N ARG A 646 -10.09 -6.53 -53.09
CA ARG A 646 -9.96 -7.22 -54.37
C ARG A 646 -8.74 -8.15 -54.40
N GLN A 647 -7.61 -7.77 -53.81
CA GLN A 647 -6.45 -8.64 -53.60
C GLN A 647 -6.76 -9.77 -52.62
N LYS A 648 -7.51 -9.50 -51.54
CA LYS A 648 -8.03 -10.51 -50.60
C LYS A 648 -8.99 -11.49 -51.27
N LEU A 649 -9.85 -11.04 -52.19
CA LEU A 649 -10.69 -11.93 -52.99
C LEU A 649 -9.85 -12.78 -53.96
N ASN A 650 -8.82 -12.21 -54.58
CA ASN A 650 -7.93 -12.92 -55.50
C ASN A 650 -7.05 -13.96 -54.77
N VAL A 651 -6.61 -13.64 -53.55
CA VAL A 651 -5.91 -14.57 -52.64
C VAL A 651 -6.88 -15.62 -52.10
N SER A 652 -8.14 -15.29 -51.82
CA SER A 652 -9.16 -16.28 -51.43
C SER A 652 -9.53 -17.21 -52.60
N THR A 653 -9.48 -16.73 -53.84
CA THR A 653 -9.70 -17.56 -55.04
C THR A 653 -8.48 -18.46 -55.32
N LYS A 654 -7.25 -17.97 -55.08
CA LYS A 654 -6.04 -18.80 -55.08
C LYS A 654 -5.98 -19.79 -53.92
N LEU A 655 -6.49 -19.42 -52.75
CA LEU A 655 -6.61 -20.32 -51.59
C LEU A 655 -7.60 -21.43 -51.91
N ARG A 656 -8.73 -21.11 -52.55
CA ARG A 656 -9.71 -22.11 -53.01
C ARG A 656 -9.17 -23.01 -54.13
N GLN A 657 -8.37 -22.48 -55.05
CA GLN A 657 -7.64 -23.28 -56.05
C GLN A 657 -6.57 -24.18 -55.41
N LEU A 658 -5.83 -23.69 -54.42
CA LEU A 658 -4.87 -24.49 -53.66
C LEU A 658 -5.53 -25.50 -52.73
N GLU A 659 -6.74 -25.22 -52.24
CA GLU A 659 -7.59 -26.14 -51.48
C GLU A 659 -8.17 -27.23 -52.41
N ASP A 660 -8.57 -26.89 -53.63
CA ASP A 660 -8.99 -27.83 -54.67
C ASP A 660 -7.80 -28.68 -55.18
N GLU A 661 -6.60 -28.10 -55.34
CA GLU A 661 -5.35 -28.84 -55.63
C GLU A 661 -4.93 -29.72 -54.45
N ARG A 662 -5.11 -29.26 -53.20
CA ARG A 662 -4.86 -30.05 -51.99
C ARG A 662 -5.86 -31.19 -51.85
N ASN A 663 -7.11 -31.00 -52.24
CA ASN A 663 -8.11 -32.07 -52.30
C ASN A 663 -7.80 -33.05 -53.45
N SER A 664 -7.39 -32.56 -54.63
CA SER A 664 -6.93 -33.42 -55.73
C SER A 664 -5.65 -34.22 -55.40
N LEU A 665 -4.73 -33.66 -54.61
CA LEU A 665 -3.55 -34.36 -54.10
C LEU A 665 -3.89 -35.31 -52.95
N GLN A 666 -4.97 -35.05 -52.20
CA GLN A 666 -5.52 -35.95 -51.20
C GLN A 666 -6.19 -37.16 -51.87
N ASP A 667 -6.94 -36.96 -52.95
CA ASP A 667 -7.52 -38.03 -53.76
C ASP A 667 -6.42 -38.88 -54.45
N GLN A 668 -5.34 -38.26 -54.94
CA GLN A 668 -4.16 -38.98 -55.46
C GLN A 668 -3.39 -39.75 -54.36
N LEU A 669 -3.36 -39.23 -53.12
CA LEU A 669 -2.77 -39.92 -51.99
C LEU A 669 -3.62 -41.12 -51.55
N ASP A 670 -4.95 -41.00 -51.65
CA ASP A 670 -5.89 -42.09 -51.36
C ASP A 670 -5.85 -43.17 -52.47
N GLU A 671 -5.66 -42.82 -53.74
CA GLU A 671 -5.39 -43.76 -54.85
C GLU A 671 -4.03 -44.48 -54.70
N GLU A 672 -2.97 -43.78 -54.27
CA GLU A 672 -1.65 -44.38 -53.97
C GLU A 672 -1.69 -45.24 -52.68
N MET A 673 -2.57 -44.92 -51.72
CA MET A 673 -2.85 -45.75 -50.54
C MET A 673 -3.61 -47.03 -50.90
N GLU A 674 -4.54 -46.99 -51.87
CA GLU A 674 -5.17 -48.20 -52.43
C GLU A 674 -4.17 -49.04 -53.26
N ALA A 675 -3.26 -48.41 -54.01
CA ALA A 675 -2.17 -49.11 -54.70
C ALA A 675 -1.19 -49.78 -53.72
N LYS A 676 -0.92 -49.14 -52.58
CA LYS A 676 -0.13 -49.70 -51.48
C LYS A 676 -0.84 -50.88 -50.79
N GLN A 677 -2.14 -50.80 -50.55
CA GLN A 677 -2.93 -51.92 -50.02
C GLN A 677 -2.96 -53.12 -50.98
N ASN A 678 -2.95 -52.88 -52.29
CA ASN A 678 -2.86 -53.95 -53.30
C ASN A 678 -1.46 -54.61 -53.35
N LEU A 679 -0.38 -53.87 -53.06
CA LEU A 679 0.97 -54.43 -52.91
C LEU A 679 1.16 -55.18 -51.57
N GLU A 680 0.51 -54.73 -50.49
CA GLU A 680 0.50 -55.43 -49.19
C GLU A 680 -0.24 -56.78 -49.27
N ARG A 681 -1.27 -56.91 -50.13
CA ARG A 681 -1.94 -58.19 -50.43
C ARG A 681 -1.04 -59.21 -51.15
N HIS A 682 -0.05 -58.76 -51.93
CA HIS A 682 0.96 -59.66 -52.55
C HIS A 682 2.06 -60.10 -51.55
N ILE A 683 2.32 -59.31 -50.51
CA ILE A 683 3.27 -59.65 -49.43
C ILE A 683 2.65 -60.67 -48.45
N SER A 684 1.32 -60.64 -48.24
CA SER A 684 0.63 -61.62 -47.40
C SER A 684 0.70 -63.04 -47.98
N THR A 685 0.71 -63.18 -49.31
CA THR A 685 0.79 -64.50 -49.99
C THR A 685 2.17 -65.15 -49.86
N LEU A 686 3.24 -64.35 -49.76
CA LEU A 686 4.62 -64.83 -49.55
C LEU A 686 4.93 -65.15 -48.07
N ASN A 687 4.21 -64.53 -47.12
CA ASN A 687 4.36 -64.83 -45.68
C ASN A 687 3.79 -66.19 -45.26
N ILE A 688 2.82 -66.74 -46.01
CA ILE A 688 2.24 -68.05 -45.75
C ILE A 688 3.27 -69.18 -46.01
N GLN A 689 4.23 -68.98 -46.92
CA GLN A 689 5.31 -69.95 -47.18
C GLN A 689 6.43 -69.94 -46.12
N LEU A 690 6.49 -68.91 -45.26
CA LEU A 690 7.51 -68.77 -44.22
C LEU A 690 7.02 -69.27 -42.84
N SER A 691 5.70 -69.41 -42.68
CA SER A 691 5.00 -69.92 -41.49
C SER A 691 5.34 -71.38 -41.15
N ASP A 692 5.50 -72.24 -42.16
CA ASP A 692 5.83 -73.67 -41.96
C ASP A 692 7.21 -73.89 -41.33
N SER A 693 8.13 -72.94 -41.46
CA SER A 693 9.47 -72.98 -40.87
C SER A 693 9.55 -72.48 -39.42
N LYS A 694 8.54 -71.76 -38.91
CA LYS A 694 8.55 -71.20 -37.54
C LYS A 694 8.04 -72.16 -36.46
N LYS A 695 7.33 -73.22 -36.83
CA LYS A 695 6.73 -74.20 -35.89
C LYS A 695 7.75 -75.05 -35.10
N LYS A 696 9.06 -74.91 -35.35
CA LYS A 696 10.14 -75.60 -34.62
C LYS A 696 10.92 -74.72 -33.61
N LEU A 697 10.59 -73.44 -33.49
CA LEU A 697 11.31 -72.49 -32.60
C LEU A 697 10.50 -72.04 -31.36
N GLN A 698 9.27 -72.52 -31.21
CA GLN A 698 8.33 -72.01 -30.19
C GLN A 698 8.58 -72.56 -28.77
N ASP A 699 9.37 -73.62 -28.61
CA ASP A 699 9.65 -74.22 -27.29
C ASP A 699 10.75 -73.47 -26.48
N PHE A 700 11.41 -72.45 -27.03
CA PHE A 700 12.42 -71.65 -26.32
C PHE A 700 11.94 -70.27 -25.82
N ALA A 701 10.72 -69.85 -26.14
CA ALA A 701 10.24 -68.50 -25.83
C ALA A 701 9.73 -68.32 -24.38
N SER A 702 9.18 -69.37 -23.76
CA SER A 702 8.58 -69.28 -22.41
C SER A 702 9.60 -69.16 -21.26
N THR A 703 10.88 -69.43 -21.52
CA THR A 703 11.96 -69.26 -20.53
C THR A 703 12.60 -67.86 -20.56
N VAL A 704 12.38 -67.08 -21.62
CA VAL A 704 12.92 -65.72 -21.76
C VAL A 704 12.04 -64.67 -21.07
N GLU A 705 10.71 -64.80 -21.14
CA GLU A 705 9.78 -63.84 -20.52
C GLU A 705 9.89 -63.81 -18.98
N SER A 706 10.15 -64.96 -18.34
CA SER A 706 10.37 -65.04 -16.88
C SER A 706 11.65 -64.32 -16.42
N LEU A 707 12.67 -64.20 -17.28
CA LEU A 707 13.94 -63.53 -16.96
C LEU A 707 13.86 -62.02 -17.19
N GLU A 708 13.00 -61.55 -18.11
CA GLU A 708 12.82 -60.13 -18.40
C GLU A 708 12.00 -59.38 -17.32
N GLU A 709 11.02 -60.04 -16.69
CA GLU A 709 10.29 -59.46 -15.55
C GLU A 709 11.16 -59.32 -14.29
N GLY A 710 12.06 -60.27 -14.04
CA GLY A 710 13.05 -60.19 -12.96
C GLY A 710 14.02 -59.03 -13.17
N LYS A 711 14.48 -58.81 -14.42
CA LYS A 711 15.35 -57.69 -14.80
C LYS A 711 14.69 -56.33 -14.55
N LYS A 712 13.40 -56.17 -14.87
CA LYS A 712 12.67 -54.90 -14.65
C LYS A 712 12.47 -54.58 -13.16
N LYS A 713 12.31 -55.58 -12.28
CA LYS A 713 12.24 -55.37 -10.83
C LYS A 713 13.59 -54.91 -10.25
N PHE A 714 14.67 -55.61 -10.60
CA PHE A 714 16.01 -55.20 -10.14
C PHE A 714 16.44 -53.83 -10.70
N GLN A 715 16.02 -53.48 -11.91
CA GLN A 715 16.27 -52.15 -12.49
C GLN A 715 15.61 -51.03 -11.65
N LYS A 716 14.35 -51.22 -11.24
CA LYS A 716 13.64 -50.25 -10.38
C LYS A 716 14.23 -50.15 -8.97
N GLU A 717 14.69 -51.26 -8.39
CA GLU A 717 15.37 -51.24 -7.10
C GLU A 717 16.72 -50.54 -7.16
N ILE A 718 17.47 -50.72 -8.26
CA ILE A 718 18.73 -50.00 -8.52
C ILE A 718 18.47 -48.49 -8.68
N GLU A 719 17.45 -48.08 -9.44
CA GLU A 719 17.09 -46.67 -9.61
C GLU A 719 16.67 -46.02 -8.27
N ALA A 720 15.87 -46.72 -7.45
CA ALA A 720 15.47 -46.23 -6.13
C ALA A 720 16.64 -46.12 -5.15
N LEU A 721 17.55 -47.10 -5.13
CA LEU A 721 18.77 -47.03 -4.30
C LEU A 721 19.74 -45.96 -4.77
N THR A 722 19.81 -45.71 -6.08
CA THR A 722 20.63 -44.64 -6.67
C THR A 722 20.09 -43.27 -6.27
N GLN A 723 18.77 -43.08 -6.32
CA GLN A 723 18.14 -41.84 -5.87
C GLN A 723 18.35 -41.58 -4.37
N GLN A 724 18.22 -42.60 -3.52
CA GLN A 724 18.53 -42.47 -2.09
C GLN A 724 20.01 -42.14 -1.84
N TYR A 725 20.92 -42.70 -2.63
CA TYR A 725 22.34 -42.38 -2.56
C TYR A 725 22.61 -40.93 -2.96
N GLU A 726 22.01 -40.45 -4.05
CA GLU A 726 22.13 -39.06 -4.51
C GLU A 726 21.56 -38.06 -3.50
N GLU A 727 20.43 -38.38 -2.85
CA GLU A 727 19.86 -37.55 -1.78
C GLU A 727 20.79 -37.48 -0.56
N LYS A 728 21.39 -38.60 -0.15
CA LYS A 728 22.35 -38.65 0.96
C LYS A 728 23.65 -37.92 0.61
N ALA A 729 24.13 -38.06 -0.62
CA ALA A 729 25.30 -37.34 -1.12
C ALA A 729 25.03 -35.82 -1.12
N ALA A 730 23.89 -35.38 -1.63
CA ALA A 730 23.49 -33.97 -1.62
C ALA A 730 23.32 -33.41 -0.20
N ALA A 731 22.81 -34.21 0.74
CA ALA A 731 22.72 -33.82 2.16
C ALA A 731 24.10 -33.68 2.81
N TYR A 732 25.03 -34.59 2.52
CA TYR A 732 26.41 -34.51 2.99
C TYR A 732 27.12 -33.27 2.44
N ASP A 733 26.94 -32.99 1.15
CA ASP A 733 27.52 -31.84 0.46
C ASP A 733 27.00 -30.50 1.03
N LYS A 734 25.72 -30.44 1.43
CA LYS A 734 25.13 -29.29 2.15
C LYS A 734 25.68 -29.13 3.57
N LEU A 735 25.90 -30.24 4.29
CA LEU A 735 26.50 -30.23 5.62
C LEU A 735 27.97 -29.78 5.58
N GLU A 736 28.71 -30.20 4.58
CA GLU A 736 30.11 -29.79 4.40
C GLU A 736 30.23 -28.31 4.02
N LYS A 737 29.34 -27.81 3.15
CA LYS A 737 29.25 -26.37 2.83
C LYS A 737 28.88 -25.52 4.05
N THR A 738 27.94 -25.96 4.88
CA THR A 738 27.58 -25.22 6.10
C THR A 738 28.69 -25.23 7.14
N LYS A 739 29.39 -26.35 7.32
CA LYS A 739 30.58 -26.44 8.17
C LYS A 739 31.69 -25.49 7.71
N ASN A 740 32.01 -25.49 6.41
CA ASN A 740 33.05 -24.61 5.86
C ASN A 740 32.69 -23.14 5.99
N ARG A 741 31.42 -22.77 5.78
CA ARG A 741 30.94 -21.40 5.99
C ARG A 741 31.09 -20.96 7.45
N LEU A 742 30.66 -21.79 8.41
CA LEU A 742 30.78 -21.48 9.84
C LEU A 742 32.25 -21.40 10.30
N GLN A 743 33.12 -22.22 9.73
CA GLN A 743 34.56 -22.16 10.01
C GLN A 743 35.17 -20.85 9.47
N GLN A 744 34.81 -20.45 8.24
CA GLN A 744 35.28 -19.20 7.65
C GLN A 744 34.78 -17.97 8.42
N GLU A 745 33.50 -17.94 8.80
CA GLU A 745 32.94 -16.88 9.66
C GLU A 745 33.68 -16.79 11.00
N LEU A 746 34.07 -17.93 11.59
CA LEU A 746 34.84 -17.95 12.84
C LEU A 746 36.26 -17.40 12.64
N ASP A 747 36.95 -17.84 11.58
CA ASP A 747 38.32 -17.42 11.29
C ASP A 747 38.39 -15.91 10.97
N ASP A 748 37.45 -15.39 10.19
CA ASP A 748 37.32 -13.96 9.88
C ASP A 748 37.11 -13.13 11.17
N LEU A 749 36.26 -13.61 12.09
CA LEU A 749 36.02 -12.95 13.37
C LEU A 749 37.24 -12.92 14.29
N VAL A 750 38.06 -13.96 14.28
CA VAL A 750 39.30 -14.03 15.06
C VAL A 750 40.32 -13.03 14.51
N VAL A 751 40.50 -12.99 13.19
CA VAL A 751 41.42 -12.05 12.53
C VAL A 751 41.01 -10.60 12.79
N ASP A 752 39.72 -10.27 12.68
CA ASP A 752 39.20 -8.93 12.95
C ASP A 752 39.44 -8.50 14.39
N LEU A 753 39.25 -9.39 15.36
CA LEU A 753 39.46 -9.11 16.77
C LEU A 753 40.93 -8.81 17.07
N ASP A 754 41.85 -9.60 16.51
CA ASP A 754 43.29 -9.42 16.73
C ASP A 754 43.84 -8.17 16.04
N ASN A 755 43.35 -7.85 14.84
CA ASN A 755 43.66 -6.58 14.17
C ASN A 755 43.23 -5.37 15.01
N GLN A 756 42.03 -5.39 15.59
CA GLN A 756 41.55 -4.31 16.46
C GLN A 756 42.37 -4.20 17.75
N ARG A 757 42.77 -5.33 18.36
CA ARG A 757 43.62 -5.33 19.56
C ARG A 757 45.00 -4.75 19.29
N GLN A 758 45.62 -5.12 18.17
CA GLN A 758 46.91 -4.55 17.77
C GLN A 758 46.80 -3.05 17.48
N LEU A 759 45.75 -2.62 16.78
CA LEU A 759 45.54 -1.21 16.46
C LEU A 759 45.38 -0.35 17.71
N VAL A 760 44.55 -0.79 18.67
CA VAL A 760 44.36 -0.09 19.95
C VAL A 760 45.67 -0.04 20.73
N SER A 761 46.41 -1.16 20.83
CA SER A 761 47.71 -1.18 21.50
C SER A 761 48.73 -0.21 20.86
N ASN A 762 48.74 -0.12 19.53
CA ASN A 762 49.64 0.78 18.81
C ASN A 762 49.26 2.26 19.00
N LEU A 763 47.96 2.58 19.02
CA LEU A 763 47.46 3.92 19.32
C LEU A 763 47.79 4.34 20.75
N GLU A 764 47.59 3.46 21.74
CA GLU A 764 47.97 3.73 23.13
C GLU A 764 49.49 3.94 23.29
N LYS A 765 50.32 3.16 22.58
CA LYS A 765 51.78 3.35 22.58
C LYS A 765 52.21 4.66 21.94
N LYS A 766 51.55 5.06 20.83
CA LYS A 766 51.81 6.35 20.18
C LYS A 766 51.37 7.51 21.07
N GLN A 767 50.22 7.40 21.72
CA GLN A 767 49.71 8.42 22.65
C GLN A 767 50.64 8.56 23.87
N LYS A 768 51.06 7.45 24.50
CA LYS A 768 52.05 7.48 25.58
C LYS A 768 53.39 8.09 25.16
N LYS A 769 53.86 7.83 23.93
CA LYS A 769 55.07 8.47 23.39
C LYS A 769 54.87 9.96 23.13
N PHE A 770 53.72 10.37 22.62
CA PHE A 770 53.36 11.77 22.41
C PHE A 770 53.29 12.52 23.75
N ASP A 771 52.69 11.91 24.77
CA ASP A 771 52.63 12.42 26.14
C ASP A 771 54.02 12.48 26.78
N GLN A 772 54.91 11.50 26.52
CA GLN A 772 56.31 11.53 26.95
C GLN A 772 57.10 12.68 26.31
N VAL A 773 56.82 12.99 25.03
CA VAL A 773 57.44 14.11 24.33
C VAL A 773 56.89 15.46 24.83
N ARG A 774 55.60 15.52 25.24
CA ARG A 774 55.02 16.70 25.92
C ARG A 774 55.54 16.89 27.36
N ALA A 775 55.82 15.82 28.09
CA ALA A 775 56.42 15.88 29.43
C ALA A 775 57.94 16.16 29.40
N GLY A 776 58.58 15.98 28.24
CA GLY A 776 60.00 16.25 28.00
C GLY A 776 60.25 17.53 27.20
N GLY A 777 59.76 18.68 27.67
CA GLY A 777 60.15 20.00 27.15
C GLY A 777 61.44 20.52 27.83
N PRO A 778 62.36 21.19 27.10
CA PRO A 778 63.78 21.29 27.47
C PRO A 778 64.09 22.45 28.44
N SER A 779 64.90 22.16 29.47
CA SER A 779 65.60 23.16 30.26
C SER A 779 66.99 23.42 29.65
N ALA A 780 67.16 24.59 29.05
CA ALA A 780 68.43 25.07 28.56
C ALA A 780 69.26 25.69 29.70
N ARG A 781 70.53 25.27 29.82
CA ARG A 781 71.61 26.10 30.38
C ARG A 781 72.98 25.64 29.85
N LEU A 782 73.38 26.28 28.74
CA LEU A 782 74.65 26.94 28.37
C LEU A 782 76.05 26.37 28.81
N PRO A 783 77.13 26.75 28.08
CA PRO A 783 78.19 25.86 27.62
C PRO A 783 79.52 26.04 28.38
N ASP A 784 80.46 25.10 28.19
CA ASP A 784 81.88 25.46 28.25
C ASP A 784 82.80 24.55 27.41
N THR A 785 83.84 25.22 26.92
CA THR A 785 85.03 24.92 26.13
C THR A 785 85.66 23.50 26.12
N GLY A 786 86.32 23.15 24.99
CA GLY A 786 87.48 22.23 25.04
C GLY A 786 87.81 21.38 23.79
N CYS A 787 88.67 21.92 22.92
CA CYS A 787 89.74 21.26 22.14
C CYS A 787 89.66 19.78 21.69
N GLY A 788 89.86 19.58 20.37
CA GLY A 788 91.03 18.84 19.87
C GLY A 788 90.82 17.47 19.19
N GLY A 789 91.48 17.29 18.04
CA GLY A 789 91.93 15.98 17.51
C GLY A 789 91.02 15.36 16.43
N TRP A 790 91.28 15.54 15.14
CA TRP A 790 92.16 14.72 14.28
C TRP A 790 91.70 13.25 14.06
N VAL A 791 91.45 12.90 12.78
CA VAL A 791 91.99 11.72 12.03
C VAL A 791 91.02 10.62 11.55
N ARG A 792 91.04 10.47 10.21
CA ARG A 792 90.92 9.29 9.32
C ARG A 792 89.53 8.70 9.05
N GLU A 793 89.12 8.73 7.78
CA GLU A 793 89.19 7.66 6.75
C GLU A 793 87.86 6.90 6.75
N ALA A 794 87.28 6.46 5.65
CA ALA A 794 87.50 6.60 4.22
C ALA A 794 86.28 5.99 3.53
N SER A 795 86.11 6.31 2.24
CA SER A 795 85.53 5.44 1.18
C SER A 795 84.07 4.97 1.33
N ALA A 796 83.26 4.83 0.30
CA ALA A 796 83.31 5.17 -1.12
C ALA A 796 81.92 4.86 -1.71
N SER A 797 81.70 5.38 -2.91
CA SER A 797 80.89 4.80 -3.99
C SER A 797 79.35 4.78 -3.88
N SER A 798 78.74 5.79 -4.53
CA SER A 798 77.66 5.64 -5.53
C SER A 798 78.17 4.80 -6.75
N PRO A 799 77.41 4.52 -7.85
CA PRO A 799 76.09 5.03 -8.25
C PRO A 799 75.18 4.05 -9.09
N CYS A 800 74.05 4.58 -9.58
CA CYS A 800 73.32 4.23 -10.84
C CYS A 800 72.72 2.80 -10.95
N SER A 801 71.62 2.49 -11.64
CA SER A 801 70.86 3.08 -12.77
C SER A 801 69.52 2.30 -12.83
N ALA A 802 68.37 2.92 -13.10
CA ALA A 802 67.71 3.05 -14.41
C ALA A 802 66.93 1.82 -14.94
N GLY A 803 65.75 2.08 -15.53
CA GLY A 803 65.00 1.16 -16.42
C GLY A 803 63.55 0.91 -15.97
N HIS A 804 62.57 1.78 -16.23
CA HIS A 804 61.72 1.92 -17.44
C HIS A 804 60.79 0.73 -17.79
N PHE A 805 59.48 1.06 -17.81
CA PHE A 805 58.40 0.63 -18.72
C PHE A 805 58.13 -0.88 -18.93
N ARG A 806 57.05 -1.37 -18.31
CA ARG A 806 55.74 -1.52 -18.98
C ARG A 806 54.61 -1.56 -17.95
#